data_AF-A0A8H5AH80-F1
#
_entry.id   AF-A0A8H5AH80-F1
#
_cell.length_a   1.000
_cell.length_b   1.000
_cell.length_c   1.000
_cell.angle_alpha   90.00
_cell.angle_beta   90.00
_cell.angle_gamma   90.00
#
_symmetry.space_group_name_H-M   'P 1'
#
loop_
_entity.id
_entity.type
_entity.pdbx_description
1 polymer ?
#
loop_
_entity_poly.entity_id
_entity_poly.type
_entity_poly.pdbx_seq_one_letter_code
_entity_poly.pdbx_strand_id
1 'polypeptide(L)'
;MSAQTSTRPNGTNGSAVSVKGQLDASKLKFDLTTALKDVPKPGSAELWEQNVATDHMVTCRWTVQNGWEDPVIKAFGDLTISPLASCLHYATQCFEGMKVYRGYDNRVRLFRPDRNAKRLVMSAERVSLPGFDPEQLVELIKALVRVDAKRWLPEPGSFRYIRPALIGTGRQLGVQIPKEAILMVTMVCWPDFSTEVPPGVEPRSDLRLITSKNDTIRAWPGGFGYAKVGANYGPSFASHCDAQQAGYDQVLWLLGEEGQVTEAGASNFFAVVRDEKTSKPVLLTAPLTDRVILDGVTRRSVLDLVESRLSEELEVREAKFTIQDIEKAWRNGLLQEAFVSGTAFFIKNVSTIRVSDVNIDLPQKRDDGSAFGPRIKSWLKDIMACAVVYRTTERLNVWSPLGRLSPFRKIPRLTQTMWGWEGLKSLKSRTALLLHLILKSSYNYRLRMAKHAQVTLGVLGRYYSARHTLGQYRSACVTATYTISLPNDSLLNELDNALEHALQATIQQHGGLRYGISDEKEAGIPLFGQICTFDRQDILEVIDSQHVNGNDRKAGDMTDDVLSKVLENGHSELWPQNKPAWKAVVVKHTGNCKSSPSSKMDIVFFAHHAIADGLSGLAFHASLMNNLKLKTPVPAQWPLELNELQDPPPTIEERVDCLSCSCTTCTTPDKSDEPVWGGGPIPATPTVNYESCVRIVTVPAAPFSVLLKKCKQANVTVTGLLHAIICTSMGCSIKEDVPGFRAVTPFSARRHTRASDAEIVNHISYLTSYVSYEDLQKFKDCQHGSSTEEQHIIDLARRFSNEVATKVKEFPHGSMATKFNQVQDILQECQSQGGAQRRYTYELSNLGSVSSICPPEGSDIKLGRLVFTQCGFVAGPALGFNCVSTRGGDFTISITWQRGVVAESVVENVAQELETRLESF
;
A
#
# COMPACT_ATOMS: atom_id res chain seq x y z
N MET A 1 -49.62 -27.33 14.85
CA MET A 1 -48.52 -28.30 15.00
C MET A 1 -47.23 -27.53 14.88
N SER A 2 -46.69 -27.16 16.03
CA SER A 2 -45.56 -26.26 16.24
C SER A 2 -44.24 -27.03 16.19
N ALA A 3 -43.25 -26.44 15.52
CA ALA A 3 -41.88 -26.93 15.47
C ALA A 3 -41.22 -26.81 16.86
N GLN A 4 -40.76 -27.94 17.40
CA GLN A 4 -39.95 -28.00 18.60
C GLN A 4 -38.46 -27.79 18.26
N THR A 5 -37.91 -26.76 18.90
CA THR A 5 -36.49 -26.51 19.13
C THR A 5 -35.81 -27.67 19.88
N SER A 6 -34.69 -28.19 19.38
CA SER A 6 -33.76 -29.02 20.18
C SER A 6 -32.37 -28.38 20.29
N THR A 7 -32.15 -27.82 21.49
CA THR A 7 -30.95 -27.80 22.33
C THR A 7 -29.59 -28.20 21.74
N ARG A 8 -28.62 -27.27 21.79
CA ARG A 8 -27.18 -27.54 21.76
C ARG A 8 -26.71 -28.15 23.09
N PRO A 9 -25.79 -29.13 23.11
CA PRO A 9 -25.17 -29.57 24.35
C PRO A 9 -23.98 -28.67 24.74
N ASN A 10 -23.99 -28.22 25.99
CA ASN A 10 -22.81 -27.75 26.71
C ASN A 10 -22.05 -28.95 27.29
N GLY A 11 -20.73 -28.99 27.13
CA GLY A 11 -19.87 -30.02 27.73
C GLY A 11 -18.39 -29.88 27.36
N THR A 12 -17.69 -29.06 28.14
CA THR A 12 -16.32 -29.22 28.70
C THR A 12 -15.21 -29.96 27.93
N ASN A 13 -13.99 -29.38 28.05
CA ASN A 13 -12.65 -29.82 27.62
C ASN A 13 -12.22 -29.34 26.24
N GLY A 14 -11.70 -28.10 26.20
CA GLY A 14 -10.93 -27.57 25.07
C GLY A 14 -9.61 -28.32 24.91
N SER A 15 -9.68 -29.50 24.30
CA SER A 15 -8.55 -30.02 23.54
C SER A 15 -8.23 -29.01 22.44
N ALA A 16 -6.98 -28.60 22.34
CA ALA A 16 -6.51 -27.75 21.27
C ALA A 16 -6.92 -28.39 19.94
N VAL A 17 -7.84 -27.75 19.21
CA VAL A 17 -8.12 -28.13 17.83
C VAL A 17 -6.82 -27.92 17.07
N SER A 18 -6.15 -29.03 16.77
CA SER A 18 -4.99 -29.08 15.88
C SER A 18 -5.30 -28.26 14.62
N VAL A 19 -4.62 -27.14 14.45
CA VAL A 19 -4.70 -26.34 13.22
C VAL A 19 -4.12 -27.22 12.11
N LYS A 20 -4.99 -27.81 11.28
CA LYS A 20 -4.57 -28.59 10.09
C LYS A 20 -3.65 -27.72 9.22
N GLY A 21 -2.63 -28.33 8.62
CA GLY A 21 -1.60 -27.62 7.84
C GLY A 21 -2.20 -26.71 6.78
N GLN A 22 -1.86 -25.42 6.83
CA GLN A 22 -2.17 -24.45 5.77
C GLN A 22 -1.11 -24.52 4.68
N LEU A 23 -1.48 -24.18 3.44
CA LEU A 23 -0.51 -24.04 2.35
C LEU A 23 0.48 -22.93 2.72
N ASP A 24 1.77 -23.24 2.74
CA ASP A 24 2.80 -22.33 3.22
C ASP A 24 3.99 -22.33 2.26
N ALA A 25 4.09 -21.27 1.45
CA ALA A 25 5.15 -21.09 0.48
C ALA A 25 6.53 -20.87 1.13
N SER A 26 6.60 -20.49 2.41
CA SER A 26 7.88 -20.35 3.12
C SER A 26 8.57 -21.70 3.38
N LYS A 27 7.80 -22.80 3.34
CA LYS A 27 8.29 -24.17 3.50
C LYS A 27 8.65 -24.85 2.18
N LEU A 28 8.70 -24.10 1.08
CA LEU A 28 9.00 -24.61 -0.25
C LEU A 28 10.35 -25.31 -0.31
N LYS A 29 10.34 -26.57 -0.74
CA LYS A 29 11.54 -27.37 -1.00
C LYS A 29 11.92 -27.30 -2.47
N PHE A 30 13.23 -27.36 -2.75
CA PHE A 30 13.78 -27.31 -4.11
C PHE A 30 14.46 -28.64 -4.44
N ASP A 31 13.93 -29.34 -5.44
CA ASP A 31 14.45 -30.57 -6.03
C ASP A 31 14.71 -30.34 -7.53
N LEU A 32 15.73 -29.53 -7.81
CA LEU A 32 15.98 -29.01 -9.17
C LEU A 32 16.65 -30.06 -10.06
N THR A 33 16.16 -30.20 -11.29
CA THR A 33 16.76 -31.11 -12.27
C THR A 33 18.04 -30.53 -12.88
N THR A 34 19.02 -31.39 -13.11
CA THR A 34 20.20 -31.10 -13.94
C THR A 34 20.01 -31.54 -15.39
N ALA A 35 19.03 -32.41 -15.66
CA ALA A 35 18.63 -32.82 -16.99
C ALA A 35 17.68 -31.77 -17.58
N LEU A 36 18.27 -30.77 -18.23
CA LEU A 36 17.59 -29.61 -18.79
C LEU A 36 17.06 -29.90 -20.21
N LYS A 37 15.80 -29.55 -20.50
CA LYS A 37 15.16 -29.75 -21.84
C LYS A 37 15.54 -28.66 -22.82
N ASP A 38 15.55 -28.88 -24.12
CA ASP A 38 15.78 -27.79 -25.09
C ASP A 38 14.65 -26.75 -25.09
N VAL A 39 15.02 -25.47 -25.21
CA VAL A 39 14.07 -24.37 -25.31
C VAL A 39 13.66 -24.22 -26.78
N PRO A 40 12.36 -24.33 -27.12
CA PRO A 40 11.90 -24.15 -28.50
C PRO A 40 12.31 -22.78 -29.06
N LYS A 41 12.67 -22.76 -30.33
CA LYS A 41 12.96 -21.50 -31.04
C LYS A 41 11.66 -20.70 -31.23
N PRO A 42 11.69 -19.37 -31.20
CA PRO A 42 10.52 -18.56 -31.57
C PRO A 42 9.97 -18.97 -32.95
N GLY A 43 8.65 -19.10 -33.05
CA GLY A 43 7.96 -19.47 -34.30
C GLY A 43 8.14 -20.92 -34.77
N SER A 44 8.79 -21.78 -33.97
CA SER A 44 8.99 -23.19 -34.35
C SER A 44 7.68 -24.00 -34.29
N ALA A 45 7.63 -25.12 -35.03
CA ALA A 45 6.44 -25.98 -35.07
C ALA A 45 6.08 -26.54 -33.69
N GLU A 46 7.09 -26.82 -32.86
CA GLU A 46 6.93 -27.34 -31.49
C GLU A 46 6.20 -26.35 -30.58
N LEU A 47 6.30 -25.03 -30.82
CA LEU A 47 5.56 -24.02 -30.06
C LEU A 47 4.04 -24.14 -30.29
N TRP A 48 3.62 -24.52 -31.50
CA TRP A 48 2.22 -24.62 -31.90
C TRP A 48 1.53 -25.88 -31.37
N GLU A 49 2.30 -26.90 -30.99
CA GLU A 49 1.79 -28.14 -30.37
C GLU A 49 1.28 -27.92 -28.95
N GLN A 50 1.64 -26.82 -28.29
CA GLN A 50 1.19 -26.45 -26.93
C GLN A 50 1.46 -27.52 -25.85
N ASN A 51 2.44 -28.41 -26.09
CA ASN A 51 2.81 -29.52 -25.20
C ASN A 51 4.17 -29.31 -24.50
N VAL A 52 4.89 -28.21 -24.80
CA VAL A 52 6.22 -27.95 -24.23
C VAL A 52 6.13 -27.20 -22.91
N ALA A 53 6.36 -27.91 -21.81
CA ALA A 53 6.54 -27.36 -20.47
C ALA A 53 8.01 -27.08 -20.14
N THR A 54 8.24 -26.14 -19.21
CA THR A 54 9.58 -25.82 -18.72
C THR A 54 10.22 -26.95 -17.91
N ASP A 55 11.45 -26.74 -17.43
CA ASP A 55 12.22 -27.77 -16.74
C ASP A 55 11.55 -28.22 -15.42
N HIS A 56 10.87 -27.30 -14.73
CA HIS A 56 10.32 -27.55 -13.39
C HIS A 56 8.80 -27.35 -13.30
N MET A 57 8.22 -27.86 -12.21
CA MET A 57 6.86 -27.60 -11.77
C MET A 57 6.79 -27.49 -10.24
N VAL A 58 5.79 -26.81 -9.71
CA VAL A 58 5.44 -26.86 -8.28
C VAL A 58 4.40 -27.95 -8.07
N THR A 59 4.55 -28.76 -7.02
CA THR A 59 3.53 -29.68 -6.53
C THR A 59 3.34 -29.53 -5.02
N CYS A 60 2.09 -29.59 -4.56
CA CYS A 60 1.76 -29.61 -3.14
C CYS A 60 0.58 -30.55 -2.90
N ARG A 61 0.76 -31.58 -2.08
CA ARG A 61 -0.31 -32.51 -1.72
C ARG A 61 -1.11 -31.95 -0.56
N TRP A 62 -2.39 -32.31 -0.53
CA TRP A 62 -3.30 -32.08 0.58
C TRP A 62 -4.00 -33.39 0.97
N THR A 63 -4.18 -33.60 2.27
CA THR A 63 -5.00 -34.70 2.81
C THR A 63 -5.95 -34.19 3.88
N VAL A 64 -7.11 -34.83 4.03
CA VAL A 64 -8.09 -34.46 5.06
C VAL A 64 -7.54 -34.63 6.49
N GLN A 65 -6.57 -35.54 6.68
CA GLN A 65 -5.92 -35.79 7.96
C GLN A 65 -4.91 -34.70 8.33
N ASN A 66 -4.01 -34.35 7.41
CA ASN A 66 -2.84 -33.52 7.72
C ASN A 66 -2.95 -32.06 7.24
N GLY A 67 -3.90 -31.77 6.34
CA GLY A 67 -3.94 -30.50 5.62
C GLY A 67 -2.96 -30.48 4.45
N TRP A 68 -2.46 -29.29 4.12
CA TRP A 68 -1.43 -29.09 3.09
C TRP A 68 -0.07 -29.56 3.58
N GLU A 69 0.64 -30.32 2.76
CA GLU A 69 2.03 -30.69 2.96
C GLU A 69 2.98 -29.55 2.53
N ASP A 70 4.28 -29.71 2.75
CA ASP A 70 5.26 -28.74 2.25
C ASP A 70 5.28 -28.75 0.71
N PRO A 71 5.19 -27.59 0.04
CA PRO A 71 5.26 -27.53 -1.40
C PRO A 71 6.67 -27.85 -1.90
N VAL A 72 6.78 -28.40 -3.12
CA VAL A 72 8.06 -28.78 -3.73
C VAL A 72 8.14 -28.23 -5.16
N ILE A 73 9.21 -27.52 -5.50
CA ILE A 73 9.63 -27.34 -6.90
C ILE A 73 10.45 -28.55 -7.30
N LYS A 74 10.02 -29.26 -8.33
CA LYS A 74 10.66 -30.47 -8.84
C LYS A 74 10.72 -30.48 -10.37
N ALA A 75 11.46 -31.43 -10.94
CA ALA A 75 11.42 -31.70 -12.38
C ALA A 75 9.97 -31.87 -12.87
N PHE A 76 9.64 -31.24 -13.99
CA PHE A 76 8.35 -31.44 -14.65
C PHE A 76 8.21 -32.92 -15.06
N GLY A 77 7.09 -33.54 -14.72
CA GLY A 77 6.79 -34.92 -15.10
C GLY A 77 5.35 -35.31 -14.82
N ASP A 78 5.01 -36.53 -15.22
CA ASP A 78 3.66 -37.07 -15.09
C ASP A 78 3.23 -37.26 -13.64
N LEU A 79 1.93 -37.17 -13.39
CA LEU A 79 1.33 -37.40 -12.09
C LEU A 79 0.92 -38.86 -11.91
N THR A 80 1.46 -39.52 -10.90
CA THR A 80 0.96 -40.83 -10.45
C THR A 80 -0.24 -40.64 -9.54
N ILE A 81 -1.45 -40.85 -10.08
CA ILE A 81 -2.71 -40.81 -9.32
C ILE A 81 -3.45 -42.14 -9.41
N SER A 82 -4.35 -42.38 -8.46
CA SER A 82 -5.20 -43.56 -8.49
C SER A 82 -6.14 -43.54 -9.69
N PRO A 83 -6.40 -44.68 -10.35
CA PRO A 83 -7.45 -44.75 -11.36
C PRO A 83 -8.84 -44.49 -10.78
N LEU A 84 -9.01 -44.53 -9.45
CA LEU A 84 -10.24 -44.17 -8.74
C LEU A 84 -10.28 -42.69 -8.32
N ALA A 85 -9.36 -41.85 -8.80
CA ALA A 85 -9.31 -40.45 -8.44
C ALA A 85 -10.55 -39.69 -8.93
N SER A 86 -11.18 -38.93 -8.04
CA SER A 86 -12.42 -38.22 -8.33
C SER A 86 -12.29 -37.18 -9.46
N CYS A 87 -11.08 -36.68 -9.75
CA CYS A 87 -10.87 -35.77 -10.89
C CYS A 87 -11.09 -36.47 -12.24
N LEU A 88 -10.82 -37.77 -12.35
CA LEU A 88 -10.99 -38.56 -13.57
C LEU A 88 -12.45 -38.93 -13.84
N HIS A 89 -13.25 -39.12 -12.79
CA HIS A 89 -14.64 -39.60 -12.91
C HIS A 89 -15.69 -38.51 -12.76
N TYR A 90 -15.45 -37.53 -11.88
CA TYR A 90 -16.45 -36.54 -11.47
C TYR A 90 -15.99 -35.10 -11.70
N ALA A 91 -14.92 -34.90 -12.46
CA ALA A 91 -14.38 -33.59 -12.79
C ALA A 91 -14.17 -32.67 -11.57
N THR A 92 -13.78 -33.24 -10.43
CA THR A 92 -13.35 -32.50 -9.22
C THR A 92 -11.97 -31.89 -9.46
N GLN A 93 -11.94 -30.90 -10.35
CA GLN A 93 -10.75 -30.23 -10.81
C GLN A 93 -11.04 -28.79 -11.24
N CYS A 94 -10.15 -27.88 -10.85
CA CYS A 94 -10.17 -26.49 -11.30
C CYS A 94 -8.77 -26.04 -11.73
N PHE A 95 -8.71 -24.98 -12.53
CA PHE A 95 -7.43 -24.49 -13.05
C PHE A 95 -7.44 -22.97 -13.23
N GLU A 96 -6.25 -22.42 -13.40
CA GLU A 96 -6.02 -21.02 -13.72
C GLU A 96 -5.16 -20.81 -14.96
N GLY A 97 -5.12 -19.56 -15.42
CA GLY A 97 -4.43 -19.19 -16.63
C GLY A 97 -3.93 -17.76 -16.62
N MET A 98 -2.62 -17.60 -16.55
CA MET A 98 -1.95 -16.30 -16.58
C MET A 98 -0.69 -16.35 -17.43
N LYS A 99 -0.09 -15.18 -17.70
CA LYS A 99 1.16 -15.07 -18.45
C LYS A 99 2.22 -14.37 -17.60
N VAL A 100 3.46 -14.78 -17.79
CA VAL A 100 4.66 -14.10 -17.32
C VAL A 100 5.38 -13.47 -18.50
N TYR A 101 5.79 -12.21 -18.35
CA TYR A 101 6.40 -11.40 -19.40
C TYR A 101 7.82 -11.04 -19.05
N ARG A 102 8.69 -10.98 -20.06
CA ARG A 102 9.92 -10.20 -19.97
C ARG A 102 9.65 -8.85 -20.59
N GLY A 103 9.65 -7.79 -19.77
CA GLY A 103 9.50 -6.43 -20.27
C GLY A 103 10.69 -6.00 -21.13
N TYR A 104 10.51 -4.92 -21.89
CA TYR A 104 11.58 -4.31 -22.67
C TYR A 104 12.72 -3.76 -21.80
N ASP A 105 12.45 -3.53 -20.51
CA ASP A 105 13.43 -3.20 -19.48
C ASP A 105 14.11 -4.44 -18.86
N ASN A 106 13.95 -5.60 -19.48
CA ASN A 106 14.45 -6.91 -19.03
C ASN A 106 13.88 -7.43 -17.70
N ARG A 107 12.92 -6.74 -17.06
CA ARG A 107 12.30 -7.23 -15.82
C ARG A 107 11.19 -8.24 -16.11
N VAL A 108 11.08 -9.26 -15.26
CA VAL A 108 10.05 -10.29 -15.35
C VAL A 108 8.81 -9.85 -14.58
N ARG A 109 7.62 -10.00 -15.17
CA ARG A 109 6.34 -9.52 -14.61
C ARG A 109 5.22 -10.52 -14.77
N LEU A 110 4.32 -10.55 -13.79
CA LEU A 110 3.04 -11.25 -13.84
C LEU A 110 1.91 -10.21 -13.94
N PHE A 111 0.88 -10.49 -14.75
CA PHE A 111 -0.26 -9.59 -14.90
C PHE A 111 -1.42 -9.99 -13.97
N ARG A 112 -1.70 -9.16 -12.95
CA ARG A 112 -2.77 -9.33 -11.93
C ARG A 112 -2.86 -10.76 -11.34
N PRO A 113 -1.75 -11.39 -10.89
CA PRO A 113 -1.75 -12.78 -10.43
C PRO A 113 -2.60 -13.01 -9.18
N ASP A 114 -2.83 -11.97 -8.37
CA ASP A 114 -3.68 -12.00 -7.18
C ASP A 114 -5.15 -12.31 -7.54
N ARG A 115 -5.66 -11.78 -8.65
CA ARG A 115 -7.01 -12.06 -9.13
C ARG A 115 -7.16 -13.49 -9.60
N ASN A 116 -6.16 -14.00 -10.33
CA ASN A 116 -6.14 -15.40 -10.72
C ASN A 116 -6.14 -16.31 -9.48
N ALA A 117 -5.31 -16.01 -8.47
CA ALA A 117 -5.25 -16.81 -7.25
C ALA A 117 -6.59 -16.81 -6.48
N LYS A 118 -7.23 -15.65 -6.30
CA LYS A 118 -8.56 -15.54 -5.68
C LYS A 118 -9.61 -16.35 -6.43
N ARG A 119 -9.59 -16.31 -7.78
CA ARG A 119 -10.54 -17.07 -8.61
C ARG A 119 -10.28 -18.58 -8.56
N LEU A 120 -9.03 -19.01 -8.40
CA LEU A 120 -8.72 -20.43 -8.19
C LEU A 120 -9.28 -20.94 -6.87
N VAL A 121 -9.14 -20.18 -5.78
CA VAL A 121 -9.72 -20.52 -4.46
C VAL A 121 -11.23 -20.66 -4.55
N MET A 122 -11.91 -19.67 -5.14
CA MET A 122 -13.36 -19.74 -5.37
C MET A 122 -13.76 -20.96 -6.22
N SER A 123 -12.97 -21.28 -7.25
CA SER A 123 -13.23 -22.45 -8.10
C SER A 123 -13.02 -23.76 -7.34
N ALA A 124 -12.02 -23.83 -6.45
CA ALA A 124 -11.75 -24.97 -5.59
C ALA A 124 -12.90 -25.21 -4.61
N GLU A 125 -13.36 -24.16 -3.93
CA GLU A 125 -14.51 -24.21 -3.02
C GLU A 125 -15.77 -24.73 -3.73
N ARG A 126 -16.01 -24.27 -4.98
CA ARG A 126 -17.19 -24.69 -5.75
C ARG A 126 -17.23 -26.19 -6.02
N VAL A 127 -16.08 -26.84 -6.18
CA VAL A 127 -15.98 -28.30 -6.41
C VAL A 127 -15.49 -29.06 -5.18
N SER A 128 -15.62 -28.46 -3.99
CA SER A 128 -15.27 -29.07 -2.69
C SER A 128 -13.82 -29.54 -2.59
N LEU A 129 -12.91 -28.86 -3.28
CA LEU A 129 -11.46 -29.00 -3.11
C LEU A 129 -10.97 -28.11 -1.96
N PRO A 130 -9.80 -28.40 -1.38
CA PRO A 130 -9.29 -27.64 -0.24
C PRO A 130 -9.00 -26.18 -0.61
N GLY A 131 -9.45 -25.26 0.24
CA GLY A 131 -9.07 -23.86 0.18
C GLY A 131 -7.61 -23.64 0.64
N PHE A 132 -7.07 -22.48 0.28
CA PHE A 132 -5.75 -22.01 0.66
C PHE A 132 -5.70 -20.48 0.57
N ASP A 133 -4.72 -19.84 1.21
CA ASP A 133 -4.50 -18.41 1.06
C ASP A 133 -4.00 -18.09 -0.36
N PRO A 134 -4.71 -17.24 -1.14
CA PRO A 134 -4.29 -16.83 -2.48
C PRO A 134 -2.85 -16.29 -2.55
N GLU A 135 -2.37 -15.59 -1.52
CA GLU A 135 -1.02 -15.01 -1.51
C GLU A 135 0.07 -16.11 -1.56
N GLN A 136 -0.19 -17.26 -0.92
CA GLN A 136 0.73 -18.40 -0.92
C GLN A 136 0.91 -19.00 -2.30
N LEU A 137 -0.18 -19.13 -3.08
CA LEU A 137 -0.10 -19.56 -4.47
C LEU A 137 0.71 -18.57 -5.33
N VAL A 138 0.53 -17.26 -5.10
CA VAL A 138 1.30 -16.24 -5.82
C VAL A 138 2.79 -16.37 -5.53
N GLU A 139 3.19 -16.64 -4.28
CA GLU A 139 4.60 -16.87 -3.94
C GLU A 139 5.16 -18.15 -4.56
N LEU A 140 4.38 -19.24 -4.62
CA LEU A 140 4.77 -20.47 -5.33
C LEU A 140 4.97 -20.23 -6.83
N ILE A 141 4.08 -19.46 -7.46
CA ILE A 141 4.22 -19.06 -8.87
C ILE A 141 5.50 -18.25 -9.07
N LYS A 142 5.74 -17.25 -8.21
CA LYS A 142 6.97 -16.44 -8.26
C LYS A 142 8.22 -17.29 -8.10
N ALA A 143 8.21 -18.27 -7.20
CA ALA A 143 9.34 -19.18 -7.00
C ALA A 143 9.65 -20.00 -8.28
N LEU A 144 8.63 -20.60 -8.91
CA LEU A 144 8.80 -21.31 -10.19
C LEU A 144 9.35 -20.39 -11.28
N VAL A 145 8.80 -19.19 -11.41
CA VAL A 145 9.24 -18.18 -12.38
C VAL A 145 10.71 -17.80 -12.14
N ARG A 146 11.14 -17.63 -10.88
CA ARG A 146 12.55 -17.32 -10.56
C ARG A 146 13.52 -18.41 -11.02
N VAL A 147 13.11 -19.68 -10.95
CA VAL A 147 13.92 -20.82 -11.38
C VAL A 147 14.00 -20.87 -12.92
N ASP A 148 12.87 -20.85 -13.60
CA ASP A 148 12.83 -21.19 -15.03
C ASP A 148 12.94 -19.98 -15.98
N ALA A 149 12.52 -18.78 -15.57
CA ALA A 149 12.36 -17.65 -16.51
C ALA A 149 13.66 -17.17 -17.15
N LYS A 150 14.83 -17.37 -16.51
CA LYS A 150 16.11 -16.97 -17.11
C LYS A 150 16.38 -17.71 -18.43
N ARG A 151 16.09 -19.01 -18.46
CA ARG A 151 16.34 -19.87 -19.62
C ARG A 151 15.14 -19.95 -20.54
N TRP A 152 13.95 -20.09 -19.95
CA TRP A 152 12.72 -20.30 -20.70
C TRP A 152 12.07 -19.02 -21.20
N LEU A 153 12.44 -17.85 -20.69
CA LEU A 153 11.88 -16.58 -21.13
C LEU A 153 13.05 -15.60 -21.37
N PRO A 154 13.90 -15.78 -22.39
CA PRO A 154 15.13 -14.99 -22.55
C PRO A 154 14.88 -13.62 -23.23
N GLU A 155 13.95 -13.55 -24.19
CA GLU A 155 13.79 -12.38 -25.06
C GLU A 155 12.85 -11.30 -24.47
N PRO A 156 13.23 -10.01 -24.50
CA PRO A 156 12.31 -8.92 -24.17
C PRO A 156 11.07 -8.90 -25.07
N GLY A 157 9.92 -8.55 -24.50
CA GLY A 157 8.62 -8.58 -25.18
C GLY A 157 7.98 -9.97 -25.28
N SER A 158 8.72 -11.04 -24.96
CA SER A 158 8.20 -12.41 -24.97
C SER A 158 7.42 -12.75 -23.69
N PHE A 159 6.64 -13.83 -23.74
CA PHE A 159 5.92 -14.36 -22.58
C PHE A 159 5.96 -15.89 -22.48
N ARG A 160 5.62 -16.40 -21.30
CA ARG A 160 5.26 -17.81 -21.06
C ARG A 160 3.93 -17.90 -20.35
N TYR A 161 3.22 -18.99 -20.56
CA TYR A 161 1.93 -19.23 -19.92
C TYR A 161 2.14 -20.01 -18.63
N ILE A 162 1.40 -19.66 -17.59
CA ILE A 162 1.44 -20.32 -16.28
C ILE A 162 0.07 -20.95 -16.03
N ARG A 163 0.08 -22.23 -15.65
CA ARG A 163 -1.09 -23.07 -15.45
C ARG A 163 -1.08 -23.66 -14.03
N PRO A 164 -1.66 -22.95 -13.05
CA PRO A 164 -2.03 -23.56 -11.78
C PRO A 164 -3.22 -24.50 -11.99
N ALA A 165 -3.25 -25.63 -11.30
CA ALA A 165 -4.38 -26.55 -11.28
C ALA A 165 -4.49 -27.25 -9.93
N LEU A 166 -5.72 -27.50 -9.47
CA LEU A 166 -6.01 -28.25 -8.25
C LEU A 166 -6.98 -29.39 -8.61
N ILE A 167 -6.57 -30.62 -8.29
CA ILE A 167 -7.31 -31.84 -8.65
C ILE A 167 -7.54 -32.73 -7.43
N GLY A 168 -8.72 -33.35 -7.36
CA GLY A 168 -9.05 -34.36 -6.35
C GLY A 168 -8.44 -35.72 -6.68
N THR A 169 -7.56 -36.22 -5.82
CA THR A 169 -6.76 -37.44 -6.04
C THR A 169 -7.13 -38.59 -5.11
N GLY A 170 -8.15 -38.41 -4.26
CA GLY A 170 -8.61 -39.41 -3.31
C GLY A 170 -9.02 -40.73 -3.97
N ARG A 171 -8.66 -41.86 -3.36
CA ARG A 171 -8.88 -43.22 -3.87
C ARG A 171 -10.32 -43.71 -3.65
N GLN A 172 -11.33 -43.05 -4.20
CA GLN A 172 -12.73 -43.35 -3.90
C GLN A 172 -13.61 -43.19 -5.14
N LEU A 173 -14.30 -44.26 -5.55
CA LEU A 173 -15.24 -44.22 -6.66
C LEU A 173 -16.62 -43.67 -6.23
N GLY A 174 -17.01 -43.73 -4.96
CA GLY A 174 -18.28 -43.13 -4.53
C GLY A 174 -18.28 -41.60 -4.72
N VAL A 175 -19.43 -41.02 -5.07
CA VAL A 175 -19.59 -39.55 -5.19
C VAL A 175 -19.54 -38.94 -3.79
N GLN A 176 -18.36 -38.49 -3.38
CA GLN A 176 -18.07 -37.93 -2.06
C GLN A 176 -17.04 -36.80 -2.18
N ILE A 177 -16.95 -35.98 -1.12
CA ILE A 177 -15.94 -34.93 -1.02
C ILE A 177 -14.53 -35.56 -1.09
N PRO A 178 -13.62 -35.09 -1.97
CA PRO A 178 -12.28 -35.63 -2.06
C PRO A 178 -11.53 -35.53 -0.72
N LYS A 179 -10.94 -36.65 -0.28
CA LYS A 179 -10.11 -36.70 0.94
C LYS A 179 -8.64 -36.41 0.69
N GLU A 180 -8.23 -36.36 -0.58
CA GLU A 180 -6.88 -36.01 -1.01
C GLU A 180 -6.96 -35.16 -2.27
N ALA A 181 -6.03 -34.22 -2.40
CA ALA A 181 -5.90 -33.35 -3.57
C ALA A 181 -4.44 -33.00 -3.85
N ILE A 182 -4.15 -32.56 -5.06
CA ILE A 182 -2.84 -32.04 -5.46
C ILE A 182 -3.01 -30.68 -6.13
N LEU A 183 -2.33 -29.67 -5.60
CA LEU A 183 -2.08 -28.40 -6.27
C LEU A 183 -0.81 -28.56 -7.12
N MET A 184 -0.87 -28.12 -8.37
CA MET A 184 0.28 -28.05 -9.26
C MET A 184 0.36 -26.70 -9.96
N VAL A 185 1.58 -26.23 -10.22
CA VAL A 185 1.84 -25.04 -11.05
C VAL A 185 2.86 -25.42 -12.11
N THR A 186 2.49 -25.26 -13.38
CA THR A 186 3.38 -25.48 -14.52
C THR A 186 3.57 -24.19 -15.32
N MET A 187 4.71 -24.07 -15.98
CA MET A 187 4.98 -23.01 -16.94
C MET A 187 5.19 -23.66 -18.32
N VAL A 188 4.55 -23.12 -19.35
CA VAL A 188 4.51 -23.72 -20.70
C VAL A 188 4.81 -22.68 -21.77
N CYS A 189 5.42 -23.16 -22.85
CA CYS A 189 5.54 -22.41 -24.09
C CYS A 189 4.15 -22.28 -24.73
N TRP A 190 3.83 -21.10 -25.24
CA TRP A 190 2.51 -20.79 -25.77
C TRP A 190 2.65 -19.80 -26.93
N PRO A 191 2.03 -20.06 -28.10
CA PRO A 191 2.16 -19.20 -29.26
C PRO A 191 1.43 -17.86 -29.05
N ASP A 192 1.92 -16.78 -29.67
CA ASP A 192 1.23 -15.49 -29.61
C ASP A 192 0.12 -15.44 -30.65
N PHE A 193 -1.03 -16.06 -30.35
CA PHE A 193 -2.21 -16.02 -31.20
C PHE A 193 -2.75 -14.61 -31.53
N SER A 194 -2.19 -13.56 -30.89
CA SER A 194 -2.55 -12.17 -31.17
C SER A 194 -1.79 -11.58 -32.36
N THR A 195 -0.65 -12.14 -32.74
CA THR A 195 0.24 -11.65 -33.81
C THR A 195 0.68 -12.75 -34.77
N GLU A 196 0.69 -14.00 -34.34
CA GLU A 196 1.14 -15.17 -35.10
C GLU A 196 -0.08 -16.02 -35.53
N VAL A 197 0.08 -16.75 -36.63
CA VAL A 197 -0.87 -17.77 -37.10
C VAL A 197 -0.18 -19.10 -37.28
N PRO A 198 -0.92 -20.23 -37.14
CA PRO A 198 -0.35 -21.55 -37.35
C PRO A 198 0.35 -21.66 -38.72
N PRO A 199 1.45 -22.41 -38.84
CA PRO A 199 2.12 -22.63 -40.11
C PRO A 199 1.15 -23.18 -41.16
N GLY A 200 1.14 -22.58 -42.35
CA GLY A 200 0.27 -22.98 -43.46
C GLY A 200 -1.16 -22.45 -43.42
N VAL A 201 -1.52 -21.61 -42.43
CA VAL A 201 -2.83 -20.94 -42.35
C VAL A 201 -2.69 -19.48 -42.77
N GLU A 202 -3.57 -19.00 -43.64
CA GLU A 202 -3.57 -17.58 -44.02
C GLU A 202 -3.82 -16.68 -42.80
N PRO A 203 -3.03 -15.60 -42.61
CA PRO A 203 -3.20 -14.70 -41.48
C PRO A 203 -4.57 -14.01 -41.52
N ARG A 204 -5.46 -14.39 -40.62
CA ARG A 204 -6.69 -13.62 -40.34
C ARG A 204 -6.50 -12.78 -39.08
N SER A 205 -6.63 -11.46 -39.25
CA SER A 205 -6.48 -10.50 -38.15
C SER A 205 -7.59 -10.58 -37.12
N ASP A 206 -8.79 -11.02 -37.52
CA ASP A 206 -10.04 -10.91 -36.76
C ASP A 206 -10.80 -12.24 -36.73
N LEU A 207 -11.61 -12.42 -35.67
CA LEU A 207 -12.37 -13.65 -35.42
C LEU A 207 -13.72 -13.63 -36.14
N ARG A 208 -14.12 -14.79 -36.63
CA ARG A 208 -15.49 -15.09 -37.07
C ARG A 208 -16.17 -15.92 -36.01
N LEU A 209 -17.31 -15.44 -35.51
CA LEU A 209 -18.10 -16.12 -34.49
C LEU A 209 -19.35 -16.75 -35.11
N ILE A 210 -19.77 -17.88 -34.59
CA ILE A 210 -21.09 -18.48 -34.86
C ILE A 210 -21.87 -18.63 -33.57
N THR A 211 -23.14 -18.27 -33.54
CA THR A 211 -23.97 -18.42 -32.34
C THR A 211 -24.19 -19.89 -32.00
N SER A 212 -24.25 -20.21 -30.71
CA SER A 212 -24.63 -21.55 -30.26
C SER A 212 -26.06 -21.90 -30.69
N LYS A 213 -26.31 -23.19 -30.91
CA LYS A 213 -27.65 -23.73 -31.17
C LYS A 213 -28.53 -23.63 -29.90
N ASN A 214 -29.85 -23.62 -30.05
CA ASN A 214 -30.79 -23.50 -28.93
C ASN A 214 -30.69 -24.64 -27.90
N ASP A 215 -30.25 -25.83 -28.33
CA ASP A 215 -30.04 -27.01 -27.49
C ASP A 215 -28.67 -27.05 -26.82
N THR A 216 -27.82 -26.06 -27.08
CA THR A 216 -26.42 -26.03 -26.66
C THR A 216 -26.16 -24.81 -25.79
N ILE A 217 -26.07 -25.04 -24.48
CA ILE A 217 -25.85 -23.99 -23.48
C ILE A 217 -24.52 -24.23 -22.76
N ARG A 218 -23.68 -23.19 -22.69
CA ARG A 218 -22.38 -23.26 -22.00
C ARG A 218 -22.53 -23.32 -20.48
N ALA A 219 -23.43 -22.50 -19.94
CA ALA A 219 -23.70 -22.37 -18.52
C ALA A 219 -25.10 -21.78 -18.31
N TRP A 220 -25.72 -22.10 -17.17
CA TRP A 220 -27.07 -21.67 -16.81
C TRP A 220 -27.11 -21.13 -15.37
N PRO A 221 -28.11 -20.29 -15.01
CA PRO A 221 -28.27 -19.80 -13.64
C PRO A 221 -28.41 -20.94 -12.64
N GLY A 222 -27.71 -20.84 -11.50
CA GLY A 222 -27.60 -21.94 -10.52
C GLY A 222 -26.53 -23.00 -10.86
N GLY A 223 -25.97 -22.95 -12.07
CA GLY A 223 -24.81 -23.74 -12.48
C GLY A 223 -23.49 -23.22 -11.91
N PHE A 224 -22.38 -23.52 -12.59
CA PHE A 224 -21.03 -23.17 -12.15
C PHE A 224 -20.18 -22.51 -13.25
N GLY A 225 -20.83 -21.84 -14.20
CA GLY A 225 -20.17 -21.13 -15.31
C GLY A 225 -19.23 -20.00 -14.88
N TYR A 226 -19.44 -19.45 -13.69
CA TYR A 226 -18.59 -18.45 -13.04
C TYR A 226 -17.27 -19.00 -12.48
N ALA A 227 -17.14 -20.32 -12.33
CA ALA A 227 -15.95 -20.98 -11.79
C ALA A 227 -15.10 -21.58 -12.91
N LYS A 228 -13.78 -21.60 -12.75
CA LYS A 228 -12.85 -22.12 -13.77
C LYS A 228 -12.60 -23.61 -13.59
N VAL A 229 -13.68 -24.38 -13.71
CA VAL A 229 -13.74 -25.84 -13.51
C VAL A 229 -13.63 -26.56 -14.86
N GLY A 230 -12.92 -27.68 -14.91
CA GLY A 230 -12.72 -28.43 -16.16
C GLY A 230 -14.03 -28.86 -16.85
N ALA A 231 -15.07 -29.14 -16.07
CA ALA A 231 -16.40 -29.51 -16.54
C ALA A 231 -17.09 -28.42 -17.41
N ASN A 232 -16.68 -27.16 -17.32
CA ASN A 232 -17.19 -26.08 -18.17
C ASN A 232 -16.60 -26.07 -19.59
N TYR A 233 -15.55 -26.85 -19.85
CA TYR A 233 -14.78 -26.80 -21.11
C TYR A 233 -14.97 -28.06 -21.95
N GLY A 234 -14.93 -29.25 -21.33
CA GLY A 234 -15.06 -30.53 -22.05
C GLY A 234 -16.27 -30.60 -23.00
N PRO A 235 -17.49 -30.33 -22.52
CA PRO A 235 -18.70 -30.34 -23.36
C PRO A 235 -18.67 -29.33 -24.51
N SER A 236 -17.89 -28.25 -24.38
CA SER A 236 -17.83 -27.19 -25.39
C SER A 236 -17.09 -27.60 -26.66
N PHE A 237 -16.25 -28.64 -26.63
CA PHE A 237 -15.42 -29.02 -27.77
C PHE A 237 -16.22 -29.48 -28.98
N ALA A 238 -17.37 -30.12 -28.78
CA ALA A 238 -18.25 -30.51 -29.88
C ALA A 238 -18.71 -29.28 -30.68
N SER A 239 -19.19 -28.23 -30.00
CA SER A 239 -19.62 -27.00 -30.64
C SER A 239 -18.48 -26.22 -31.30
N HIS A 240 -17.28 -26.26 -30.71
CA HIS A 240 -16.09 -25.67 -31.35
C HIS A 240 -15.70 -26.42 -32.63
N CYS A 241 -15.80 -27.75 -32.64
CA CYS A 241 -15.55 -28.56 -33.83
C CYS A 241 -16.55 -28.21 -34.94
N ASP A 242 -17.85 -28.17 -34.62
CA ASP A 242 -18.91 -27.75 -35.54
C ASP A 242 -18.63 -26.34 -36.12
N ALA A 243 -18.23 -25.39 -35.27
CA ALA A 243 -17.91 -24.04 -35.69
C ALA A 243 -16.72 -23.99 -36.65
N GLN A 244 -15.64 -24.71 -36.35
CA GLN A 244 -14.44 -24.79 -37.19
C GLN A 244 -14.74 -25.41 -38.56
N GLN A 245 -15.53 -26.50 -38.59
CA GLN A 245 -15.97 -27.13 -39.85
C GLN A 245 -16.84 -26.18 -40.68
N ALA A 246 -17.63 -25.32 -40.04
CA ALA A 246 -18.41 -24.28 -40.69
C ALA A 246 -17.59 -23.02 -41.07
N GLY A 247 -16.28 -23.00 -40.84
CA GLY A 247 -15.39 -21.90 -41.20
C GLY A 247 -15.33 -20.73 -40.20
N TYR A 248 -15.84 -20.93 -38.98
CA TYR A 248 -15.83 -19.97 -37.88
C TYR A 248 -14.77 -20.34 -36.84
N ASP A 249 -14.22 -19.33 -36.16
CA ASP A 249 -13.11 -19.52 -35.23
C ASP A 249 -13.58 -19.93 -33.82
N GLN A 250 -14.72 -19.42 -33.35
CA GLN A 250 -15.27 -19.65 -32.01
C GLN A 250 -16.80 -19.61 -32.01
N VAL A 251 -17.40 -20.16 -30.94
CA VAL A 251 -18.84 -20.11 -30.69
C VAL A 251 -19.19 -18.88 -29.83
N LEU A 252 -20.18 -18.07 -30.23
CA LEU A 252 -20.81 -17.07 -29.39
C LEU A 252 -21.95 -17.73 -28.61
N TRP A 253 -21.77 -17.91 -27.30
CA TRP A 253 -22.70 -18.62 -26.45
C TRP A 253 -23.94 -17.79 -26.14
N LEU A 254 -25.10 -18.34 -26.45
CA LEU A 254 -26.41 -17.77 -26.17
C LEU A 254 -27.08 -18.51 -25.00
N LEU A 255 -27.89 -17.79 -24.23
CA LEU A 255 -28.66 -18.31 -23.10
C LEU A 255 -30.14 -17.91 -23.20
N GLY A 256 -31.01 -18.89 -22.96
CA GLY A 256 -32.46 -18.69 -22.97
C GLY A 256 -33.05 -18.52 -24.36
N GLU A 257 -34.38 -18.54 -24.44
CA GLU A 257 -35.14 -18.43 -25.70
C GLU A 257 -34.92 -17.09 -26.40
N GLU A 258 -34.68 -16.03 -25.61
CA GLU A 258 -34.38 -14.69 -26.09
C GLU A 258 -32.96 -14.57 -26.69
N GLY A 259 -32.13 -15.61 -26.63
CA GLY A 259 -30.78 -15.58 -27.19
C GLY A 259 -29.86 -14.57 -26.51
N GLN A 260 -29.85 -14.54 -25.17
CA GLN A 260 -29.01 -13.62 -24.40
C GLN A 260 -27.53 -13.92 -24.63
N VAL A 261 -26.74 -12.91 -24.97
CA VAL A 261 -25.31 -13.07 -25.28
C VAL A 261 -24.52 -13.22 -23.99
N THR A 262 -23.64 -14.24 -23.92
CA THR A 262 -22.86 -14.53 -22.72
C THR A 262 -21.34 -14.40 -22.94
N GLU A 263 -20.70 -15.41 -23.54
CA GLU A 263 -19.26 -15.48 -23.78
C GLU A 263 -18.98 -15.91 -25.23
N ALA A 264 -17.76 -15.70 -25.72
CA ALA A 264 -17.31 -16.17 -27.02
C ALA A 264 -16.18 -17.18 -26.83
N GLY A 265 -16.47 -18.46 -27.06
CA GLY A 265 -15.58 -19.57 -26.76
C GLY A 265 -15.24 -19.61 -25.27
N ALA A 266 -13.97 -19.46 -24.94
CA ALA A 266 -13.46 -19.35 -23.57
C ALA A 266 -13.10 -17.91 -23.14
N SER A 267 -13.64 -16.90 -23.84
CA SER A 267 -13.35 -15.46 -23.64
C SER A 267 -14.63 -14.67 -23.36
N ASN A 268 -14.52 -13.56 -22.63
CA ASN A 268 -15.65 -12.64 -22.45
C ASN A 268 -15.90 -11.85 -23.74
N PHE A 269 -17.16 -11.53 -24.04
CA PHE A 269 -17.56 -10.83 -25.26
C PHE A 269 -17.91 -9.36 -24.97
N PHE A 270 -17.50 -8.47 -25.88
CA PHE A 270 -17.79 -7.03 -25.84
C PHE A 270 -18.32 -6.54 -27.19
N ALA A 271 -19.25 -5.59 -27.16
CA ALA A 271 -19.74 -4.87 -28.34
C ALA A 271 -19.78 -3.36 -28.06
N VAL A 272 -19.39 -2.55 -29.04
CA VAL A 272 -19.53 -1.09 -29.00
C VAL A 272 -20.68 -0.68 -29.90
N VAL A 273 -21.70 -0.05 -29.30
CA VAL A 273 -22.93 0.35 -30.00
C VAL A 273 -23.19 1.83 -29.74
N ARG A 274 -23.59 2.60 -30.75
CA ARG A 274 -24.12 3.97 -30.51
C ARG A 274 -25.49 3.89 -29.88
N ASP A 275 -25.67 4.60 -28.78
CA ASP A 275 -26.98 4.81 -28.19
C ASP A 275 -27.84 5.71 -29.10
N GLU A 276 -29.04 5.24 -29.46
CA GLU A 276 -29.94 5.94 -30.40
C GLU A 276 -30.35 7.34 -29.91
N LYS A 277 -30.44 7.54 -28.59
CA LYS A 277 -30.93 8.79 -28.01
C LYS A 277 -29.82 9.82 -27.85
N THR A 278 -28.67 9.37 -27.36
CA THR A 278 -27.54 10.25 -27.01
C THR A 278 -26.49 10.34 -28.11
N SER A 279 -26.53 9.45 -29.11
CA SER A 279 -25.50 9.24 -30.13
C SER A 279 -24.10 8.92 -29.59
N LYS A 280 -23.97 8.67 -28.28
CA LYS A 280 -22.71 8.31 -27.63
C LYS A 280 -22.39 6.81 -27.80
N PRO A 281 -21.13 6.42 -28.00
CA PRO A 281 -20.72 5.02 -27.96
C PRO A 281 -20.91 4.41 -26.56
N VAL A 282 -21.42 3.19 -26.52
CA VAL A 282 -21.62 2.38 -25.31
C VAL A 282 -20.92 1.03 -25.49
N LEU A 283 -20.04 0.67 -24.56
CA LEU A 283 -19.41 -0.63 -24.45
C LEU A 283 -20.31 -1.58 -23.64
N LEU A 284 -20.89 -2.55 -24.34
CA LEU A 284 -21.75 -3.59 -23.79
C LEU A 284 -20.92 -4.84 -23.43
N THR A 285 -21.16 -5.39 -22.24
CA THR A 285 -20.72 -6.75 -21.85
C THR A 285 -21.76 -7.39 -20.93
N ALA A 286 -21.89 -8.72 -20.98
CA ALA A 286 -22.79 -9.45 -20.10
C ALA A 286 -22.41 -9.25 -18.62
N PRO A 287 -23.40 -9.13 -17.70
CA PRO A 287 -23.15 -8.90 -16.28
C PRO A 287 -22.78 -10.20 -15.55
N LEU A 288 -22.16 -10.07 -14.38
CA LEU A 288 -21.76 -11.21 -13.54
C LEU A 288 -22.86 -11.70 -12.59
N THR A 289 -24.00 -11.00 -12.51
CA THR A 289 -25.07 -11.20 -11.51
C THR A 289 -25.62 -12.62 -11.47
N ASP A 290 -25.81 -13.22 -12.65
CA ASP A 290 -26.46 -14.52 -12.79
C ASP A 290 -25.48 -15.70 -12.63
N ARG A 291 -24.19 -15.40 -12.43
CA ARG A 291 -23.11 -16.38 -12.28
C ARG A 291 -22.96 -17.35 -13.47
N VAL A 292 -23.40 -16.94 -14.66
CA VAL A 292 -23.23 -17.69 -15.92
C VAL A 292 -21.99 -17.26 -16.72
N ILE A 293 -21.32 -16.18 -16.32
CA ILE A 293 -20.14 -15.62 -16.98
C ILE A 293 -18.91 -15.83 -16.09
N LEU A 294 -17.78 -16.18 -16.68
CA LEU A 294 -16.51 -16.23 -15.96
C LEU A 294 -16.01 -14.80 -15.73
N ASP A 295 -15.70 -14.44 -14.48
CA ASP A 295 -15.12 -13.13 -14.15
C ASP A 295 -13.67 -13.04 -14.66
N GLY A 296 -13.50 -12.67 -15.93
CA GLY A 296 -12.22 -12.61 -16.62
C GLY A 296 -11.32 -11.48 -16.10
N VAL A 297 -10.06 -11.81 -15.76
CA VAL A 297 -9.05 -10.79 -15.41
C VAL A 297 -8.85 -9.78 -16.53
N THR A 298 -8.91 -10.23 -17.80
CA THR A 298 -8.82 -9.33 -18.96
C THR A 298 -10.08 -8.48 -19.12
N ARG A 299 -11.27 -9.07 -18.97
CA ARG A 299 -12.55 -8.35 -18.94
C ARG A 299 -12.53 -7.21 -17.91
N ARG A 300 -12.14 -7.51 -16.68
CA ARG A 300 -12.02 -6.48 -15.63
C ARG A 300 -11.04 -5.40 -16.01
N SER A 301 -9.88 -5.77 -16.55
CA SER A 301 -8.86 -4.81 -16.98
C SER A 301 -9.32 -3.91 -18.14
N VAL A 302 -10.16 -4.43 -19.04
CA VAL A 302 -10.81 -3.64 -20.12
C VAL A 302 -11.74 -2.59 -19.50
N LEU A 303 -12.61 -2.99 -18.57
CA LEU A 303 -13.52 -2.07 -17.88
C LEU A 303 -12.75 -0.98 -17.13
N ASP A 304 -11.74 -1.37 -16.33
CA ASP A 304 -10.89 -0.43 -15.57
C ASP A 304 -10.15 0.56 -16.50
N LEU A 305 -9.73 0.11 -17.70
CA LEU A 305 -9.07 0.97 -18.71
C LEU A 305 -10.04 1.93 -19.38
N VAL A 306 -11.25 1.50 -19.68
CA VAL A 306 -12.26 2.34 -20.32
C VAL A 306 -12.72 3.41 -19.33
N GLU A 307 -13.00 3.05 -18.09
CA GLU A 307 -13.40 4.01 -17.05
C GLU A 307 -12.31 5.06 -16.77
N SER A 308 -11.04 4.66 -16.72
CA SER A 308 -9.94 5.58 -16.39
C SER A 308 -9.44 6.41 -17.56
N ARG A 309 -9.55 5.93 -18.82
CA ARG A 309 -8.95 6.60 -19.99
C ARG A 309 -9.95 7.05 -21.05
N LEU A 310 -11.18 6.53 -21.02
CA LEU A 310 -12.19 6.72 -22.07
C LEU A 310 -13.55 7.12 -21.51
N SER A 311 -13.69 7.48 -20.24
CA SER A 311 -15.00 7.78 -19.62
C SER A 311 -15.75 8.93 -20.28
N GLU A 312 -15.04 9.87 -20.91
CA GLU A 312 -15.66 10.95 -21.69
C GLU A 312 -16.07 10.50 -23.12
N GLU A 313 -15.45 9.45 -23.66
CA GLU A 313 -15.61 8.97 -25.05
C GLU A 313 -16.53 7.74 -25.16
N LEU A 314 -16.57 6.87 -24.14
CA LEU A 314 -17.18 5.54 -24.17
C LEU A 314 -17.85 5.20 -22.84
N GLU A 315 -19.18 5.11 -22.84
CA GLU A 315 -19.95 4.67 -21.68
C GLU A 315 -19.80 3.16 -21.48
N VAL A 316 -19.67 2.70 -20.24
CA VAL A 316 -19.63 1.26 -19.92
C VAL A 316 -21.00 0.80 -19.43
N ARG A 317 -21.51 -0.30 -20.00
CA ARG A 317 -22.77 -0.91 -19.56
C ARG A 317 -22.65 -2.43 -19.42
N GLU A 318 -22.52 -2.87 -18.16
CA GLU A 318 -22.62 -4.28 -17.78
C GLU A 318 -24.10 -4.69 -17.69
N ALA A 319 -24.71 -5.10 -18.81
CA ALA A 319 -26.14 -5.39 -18.90
C ALA A 319 -26.44 -6.62 -19.75
N LYS A 320 -27.61 -7.22 -19.54
CA LYS A 320 -28.11 -8.28 -20.41
C LYS A 320 -28.53 -7.67 -21.76
N PHE A 321 -28.10 -8.29 -22.84
CA PHE A 321 -28.51 -7.98 -24.19
C PHE A 321 -28.60 -9.26 -25.01
N THR A 322 -29.46 -9.24 -26.01
CA THR A 322 -29.77 -10.38 -26.86
C THR A 322 -29.00 -10.31 -28.17
N ILE A 323 -28.92 -11.44 -28.88
CA ILE A 323 -28.34 -11.44 -30.22
C ILE A 323 -29.19 -10.60 -31.19
N GLN A 324 -30.49 -10.51 -30.96
CA GLN A 324 -31.42 -9.66 -31.71
C GLN A 324 -31.14 -8.18 -31.47
N ASP A 325 -30.73 -7.77 -30.27
CA ASP A 325 -30.30 -6.39 -30.00
C ASP A 325 -29.06 -6.03 -30.83
N ILE A 326 -28.09 -6.95 -30.92
CA ILE A 326 -26.88 -6.77 -31.75
C ILE A 326 -27.25 -6.70 -33.24
N GLU A 327 -28.12 -7.59 -33.71
CA GLU A 327 -28.58 -7.59 -35.09
C GLU A 327 -29.36 -6.32 -35.44
N LYS A 328 -30.22 -5.84 -34.54
CA LYS A 328 -30.96 -4.58 -34.69
C LYS A 328 -30.00 -3.40 -34.76
N ALA A 329 -29.03 -3.32 -33.84
CA ALA A 329 -28.02 -2.27 -33.84
C ALA A 329 -27.20 -2.28 -35.13
N TRP A 330 -26.88 -3.46 -35.68
CA TRP A 330 -26.21 -3.58 -36.97
C TRP A 330 -27.07 -3.09 -38.14
N ARG A 331 -28.33 -3.53 -38.25
CA ARG A 331 -29.26 -3.09 -39.29
C ARG A 331 -29.48 -1.57 -39.28
N ASN A 332 -29.46 -0.97 -38.10
CA ASN A 332 -29.61 0.48 -37.91
C ASN A 332 -28.30 1.27 -38.10
N GLY A 333 -27.17 0.61 -38.40
CA GLY A 333 -25.86 1.26 -38.56
C GLY A 333 -25.24 1.78 -37.25
N LEU A 334 -25.68 1.25 -36.11
CA LEU A 334 -25.28 1.69 -34.76
C LEU A 334 -24.17 0.82 -34.16
N LEU A 335 -24.05 -0.44 -34.58
CA LEU A 335 -22.98 -1.34 -34.15
C LEU A 335 -21.64 -0.90 -34.76
N GLN A 336 -20.69 -0.51 -33.91
CA GLN A 336 -19.39 0.01 -34.35
C GLN A 336 -18.30 -1.07 -34.35
N GLU A 337 -18.18 -1.82 -33.26
CA GLU A 337 -17.12 -2.79 -33.04
C GLU A 337 -17.64 -3.97 -32.20
N ALA A 338 -17.02 -5.14 -32.35
CA ALA A 338 -17.10 -6.20 -31.36
C ALA A 338 -15.74 -6.86 -31.18
N PHE A 339 -15.45 -7.32 -29.97
CA PHE A 339 -14.19 -7.99 -29.65
C PHE A 339 -14.36 -8.95 -28.49
N VAL A 340 -13.45 -9.92 -28.39
CA VAL A 340 -13.37 -10.85 -27.27
C VAL A 340 -12.19 -10.52 -26.38
N SER A 341 -12.30 -10.80 -25.08
CA SER A 341 -11.22 -10.60 -24.13
C SER A 341 -10.88 -11.85 -23.31
N GLY A 342 -9.59 -12.15 -23.18
CA GLY A 342 -9.10 -13.31 -22.43
C GLY A 342 -7.58 -13.46 -22.51
N THR A 343 -6.97 -14.15 -21.54
CA THR A 343 -5.50 -14.24 -21.39
C THR A 343 -4.77 -14.73 -22.65
N ALA A 344 -5.40 -15.58 -23.47
CA ALA A 344 -4.80 -16.13 -24.68
C ALA A 344 -4.49 -15.02 -25.72
N PHE A 345 -5.47 -14.18 -26.06
CA PHE A 345 -5.37 -13.16 -27.12
C PHE A 345 -5.29 -11.72 -26.59
N PHE A 346 -5.52 -11.52 -25.29
CA PHE A 346 -5.90 -10.27 -24.63
C PHE A 346 -7.16 -9.65 -25.19
N ILE A 347 -7.05 -9.06 -26.38
CA ILE A 347 -8.16 -8.53 -27.15
C ILE A 347 -7.98 -9.01 -28.58
N LYS A 348 -9.04 -9.59 -29.14
CA LYS A 348 -9.12 -9.88 -30.57
C LYS A 348 -10.48 -9.45 -31.10
N ASN A 349 -10.44 -8.68 -32.18
CA ASN A 349 -11.66 -8.14 -32.77
C ASN A 349 -12.41 -9.25 -33.48
N VAL A 350 -13.71 -9.02 -33.65
CA VAL A 350 -14.61 -9.87 -34.41
C VAL A 350 -14.87 -9.18 -35.75
N SER A 351 -14.83 -9.92 -36.85
CA SER A 351 -15.20 -9.41 -38.18
C SER A 351 -16.64 -9.77 -38.54
N THR A 352 -17.10 -10.95 -38.11
CA THR A 352 -18.42 -11.47 -38.47
C THR A 352 -19.01 -12.25 -37.30
N ILE A 353 -20.31 -12.08 -37.07
CA ILE A 353 -21.12 -12.92 -36.18
C ILE A 353 -22.22 -13.58 -37.02
N ARG A 354 -22.18 -14.91 -37.13
CA ARG A 354 -23.22 -15.71 -37.79
C ARG A 354 -24.36 -15.98 -36.81
N VAL A 355 -25.55 -15.50 -37.16
CA VAL A 355 -26.80 -15.69 -36.41
C VAL A 355 -27.78 -16.41 -37.32
N SER A 356 -28.05 -17.69 -37.03
CA SER A 356 -28.87 -18.55 -37.90
C SER A 356 -28.41 -18.47 -39.36
N ASP A 357 -29.21 -17.86 -40.24
CA ASP A 357 -28.91 -17.68 -41.66
C ASP A 357 -28.34 -16.31 -42.07
N VAL A 358 -28.09 -15.43 -41.10
CA VAL A 358 -27.61 -14.06 -41.31
C VAL A 358 -26.16 -13.89 -40.85
N ASN A 359 -25.36 -13.17 -41.64
CA ASN A 359 -24.02 -12.71 -41.23
C ASN A 359 -24.12 -11.25 -40.81
N ILE A 360 -23.81 -10.98 -39.54
CA ILE A 360 -23.57 -9.64 -39.03
C ILE A 360 -22.11 -9.32 -39.29
N ASP A 361 -21.85 -8.66 -40.41
CA ASP A 361 -20.50 -8.21 -40.78
C ASP A 361 -20.21 -6.86 -40.15
N LEU A 362 -19.15 -6.81 -39.33
CA LEU A 362 -18.73 -5.61 -38.62
C LEU A 362 -17.98 -4.65 -39.56
N PRO A 363 -18.10 -3.32 -39.35
CA PRO A 363 -17.41 -2.33 -40.18
C PRO A 363 -15.90 -2.58 -40.25
N GLN A 364 -15.30 -2.37 -41.43
CA GLN A 364 -13.85 -2.43 -41.57
C GLN A 364 -13.19 -1.37 -40.66
N LYS A 365 -12.06 -1.75 -40.07
CA LYS A 365 -11.29 -0.91 -39.15
C LYS A 365 -10.92 0.41 -39.82
N ARG A 366 -11.01 1.50 -39.05
CA ARG A 366 -10.36 2.75 -39.41
C ARG A 366 -8.94 2.71 -38.84
N ASP A 367 -7.93 2.82 -39.70
CA ASP A 367 -6.52 2.91 -39.30
C ASP A 367 -6.13 4.31 -38.78
N ASP A 368 -7.12 5.14 -38.43
CA ASP A 368 -6.94 6.49 -37.89
C ASP A 368 -6.77 6.53 -36.36
N GLY A 369 -6.78 5.36 -35.71
CA GLY A 369 -6.68 5.24 -34.25
C GLY A 369 -8.00 5.48 -33.51
N SER A 370 -9.14 5.57 -34.19
CA SER A 370 -10.45 5.75 -33.54
C SER A 370 -10.99 4.49 -32.88
N ALA A 371 -10.50 3.31 -33.25
CA ALA A 371 -11.05 2.03 -32.81
C ALA A 371 -10.72 1.71 -31.35
N PHE A 372 -11.74 1.40 -30.55
CA PHE A 372 -11.59 1.20 -29.11
C PHE A 372 -10.84 -0.09 -28.76
N GLY A 373 -11.20 -1.23 -29.36
CA GLY A 373 -10.57 -2.53 -29.07
C GLY A 373 -9.04 -2.51 -29.26
N PRO A 374 -8.52 -2.05 -30.42
CA PRO A 374 -7.08 -1.90 -30.65
C PRO A 374 -6.38 -0.92 -29.70
N ARG A 375 -6.98 0.22 -29.36
CA ARG A 375 -6.43 1.18 -28.37
C ARG A 375 -6.23 0.51 -27.02
N ILE A 376 -7.28 -0.17 -26.52
CA ILE A 376 -7.24 -0.88 -25.23
C ILE A 376 -6.19 -2.00 -25.27
N LYS A 377 -6.09 -2.73 -26.40
CA LYS A 377 -5.08 -3.78 -26.59
C LYS A 377 -3.67 -3.22 -26.52
N SER A 378 -3.42 -2.07 -27.17
CA SER A 378 -2.13 -1.39 -27.12
C SER A 378 -1.77 -1.05 -25.69
N TRP A 379 -2.69 -0.44 -24.93
CA TRP A 379 -2.46 -0.11 -23.54
C TRP A 379 -2.14 -1.34 -22.70
N LEU A 380 -2.90 -2.43 -22.83
CA LEU A 380 -2.59 -3.67 -22.13
C LEU A 380 -1.19 -4.19 -22.47
N LYS A 381 -0.79 -4.18 -23.76
CA LYS A 381 0.56 -4.58 -24.18
C LYS A 381 1.64 -3.68 -23.57
N ASP A 382 1.44 -2.37 -23.58
CA ASP A 382 2.38 -1.40 -23.03
C ASP A 382 2.59 -1.60 -21.52
N ILE A 383 1.54 -1.97 -20.82
CA ILE A 383 1.55 -2.27 -19.38
C ILE A 383 2.34 -3.54 -19.09
N MET A 384 2.08 -4.60 -19.85
CA MET A 384 2.73 -5.90 -19.66
C MET A 384 4.21 -5.87 -20.06
N ALA A 385 4.54 -5.13 -21.12
CA ALA A 385 5.90 -5.00 -21.65
C ALA A 385 6.70 -3.81 -21.08
N CYS A 386 6.07 -2.96 -20.26
CA CYS A 386 6.63 -1.77 -19.62
C CYS A 386 7.08 -0.65 -20.59
N ALA A 387 6.31 -0.40 -21.66
CA ALA A 387 6.40 0.83 -22.45
C ALA A 387 5.70 2.02 -21.76
N VAL A 388 4.76 1.76 -20.85
CA VAL A 388 4.03 2.74 -20.03
C VAL A 388 3.81 2.17 -18.63
N VAL A 389 4.06 2.96 -17.58
CA VAL A 389 3.64 2.62 -16.20
C VAL A 389 2.16 2.94 -16.07
N TYR A 390 1.31 1.92 -16.02
CA TYR A 390 -0.11 2.09 -15.71
C TYR A 390 -0.37 1.68 -14.27
N ARG A 391 -0.79 2.67 -13.48
CA ARG A 391 -1.25 2.46 -12.11
C ARG A 391 -2.78 2.35 -12.14
N THR A 392 -3.29 1.13 -12.30
CA THR A 392 -4.59 0.81 -11.69
C THR A 392 -4.34 0.50 -10.21
N THR A 393 -5.32 0.76 -9.35
CA THR A 393 -5.36 0.49 -7.90
C THR A 393 -5.14 -0.99 -7.50
N GLU A 394 -4.64 -1.83 -8.42
CA GLU A 394 -4.14 -3.17 -8.14
C GLU A 394 -2.76 -3.40 -8.78
N ARG A 395 -1.84 -3.84 -7.91
CA ARG A 395 -0.39 -3.97 -8.09
C ARG A 395 0.02 -4.77 -9.34
N LEU A 396 0.98 -4.22 -10.10
CA LEU A 396 1.96 -5.01 -10.85
C LEU A 396 3.20 -5.21 -9.97
N ASN A 397 3.50 -6.46 -9.63
CA ASN A 397 4.77 -6.81 -8.98
C ASN A 397 5.91 -6.71 -10.01
N VAL A 398 6.76 -5.69 -9.86
CA VAL A 398 8.01 -5.55 -10.60
C VAL A 398 9.15 -5.85 -9.63
N TRP A 399 9.92 -6.92 -9.86
CA TRP A 399 11.07 -7.29 -9.03
C TRP A 399 12.36 -7.29 -9.86
N SER A 400 13.42 -6.69 -9.33
CA SER A 400 14.77 -6.65 -9.92
C SER A 400 15.68 -7.65 -9.21
N PRO A 401 16.46 -8.47 -9.94
CA PRO A 401 17.47 -9.33 -9.32
C PRO A 401 18.86 -8.65 -9.34
N LEU A 402 19.50 -8.51 -8.18
CA LEU A 402 20.88 -8.94 -7.89
C LEU A 402 21.58 -8.09 -6.81
N GLY A 403 21.87 -8.74 -5.69
CA GLY A 403 23.01 -8.41 -4.83
C GLY A 403 24.29 -9.04 -5.39
N ARG A 404 25.25 -8.16 -5.70
CA ARG A 404 26.73 -8.22 -5.74
C ARG A 404 27.49 -9.54 -5.93
N LEU A 405 28.41 -9.52 -6.91
CA LEU A 405 29.87 -9.74 -6.79
C LEU A 405 30.59 -9.09 -8.00
N SER A 406 31.69 -8.38 -7.77
CA SER A 406 32.52 -7.61 -8.72
C SER A 406 33.80 -8.36 -9.15
N PRO A 407 34.74 -7.77 -9.94
CA PRO A 407 34.64 -7.17 -11.28
C PRO A 407 35.70 -7.74 -12.25
N PHE A 408 35.62 -7.51 -13.58
CA PHE A 408 36.76 -7.12 -14.45
C PHE A 408 36.44 -7.04 -15.96
N ARG A 409 36.95 -5.96 -16.57
CA ARG A 409 37.54 -5.77 -17.92
C ARG A 409 36.67 -5.48 -19.19
N LYS A 410 36.82 -4.21 -19.59
CA LYS A 410 37.28 -3.65 -20.90
C LYS A 410 36.42 -3.77 -22.19
N ILE A 411 35.96 -2.58 -22.59
CA ILE A 411 35.64 -1.96 -23.92
C ILE A 411 36.65 -2.40 -25.03
N PRO A 412 36.31 -2.54 -26.35
CA PRO A 412 36.04 -1.36 -27.21
C PRO A 412 35.13 -1.39 -28.46
N ARG A 413 34.67 -0.15 -28.74
CA ARG A 413 34.16 0.55 -29.93
C ARG A 413 34.49 0.01 -31.33
N LEU A 414 33.54 0.21 -32.27
CA LEU A 414 33.70 0.51 -33.72
C LEU A 414 32.43 1.28 -34.16
N THR A 415 32.43 2.61 -34.39
CA THR A 415 32.76 3.43 -35.60
C THR A 415 31.91 3.20 -36.86
N GLN A 416 30.99 4.16 -37.10
CA GLN A 416 30.63 4.88 -38.33
C GLN A 416 31.14 4.37 -39.71
N THR A 417 30.25 4.31 -40.73
CA THR A 417 30.12 5.24 -41.90
C THR A 417 29.14 4.69 -42.96
N MET A 418 28.16 5.51 -43.41
CA MET A 418 27.89 6.07 -44.78
C MET A 418 27.62 5.02 -45.89
N TRP A 419 26.62 5.14 -46.79
CA TRP A 419 26.36 6.09 -47.91
C TRP A 419 24.83 6.09 -48.22
N GLY A 420 24.10 7.18 -48.52
CA GLY A 420 24.02 7.97 -49.78
C GLY A 420 23.03 7.33 -50.78
N TRP A 421 21.96 7.91 -51.36
CA TRP A 421 21.67 9.28 -51.85
C TRP A 421 20.16 9.50 -52.14
N GLU A 422 19.75 10.79 -52.07
CA GLU A 422 18.76 11.60 -52.84
C GLU A 422 17.63 10.95 -53.69
N GLY A 423 16.38 11.45 -53.76
CA GLY A 423 15.74 12.63 -53.20
C GLY A 423 14.33 12.87 -53.80
N LEU A 424 13.42 13.53 -53.07
CA LEU A 424 12.36 14.41 -53.62
C LEU A 424 11.69 15.26 -52.52
N LYS A 425 11.61 16.57 -52.82
CA LYS A 425 11.05 17.70 -52.06
C LYS A 425 9.50 17.54 -51.93
N SER A 426 8.72 18.14 -51.01
CA SER A 426 8.81 19.42 -50.31
C SER A 426 7.79 19.53 -49.15
N LEU A 427 8.16 20.28 -48.11
CA LEU A 427 7.38 21.07 -47.14
C LEU A 427 6.09 20.52 -46.47
N LYS A 428 6.21 20.21 -45.17
CA LYS A 428 5.39 20.65 -44.00
C LYS A 428 5.93 19.86 -42.79
N SER A 429 6.40 20.39 -41.68
CA SER A 429 6.40 21.72 -41.06
C SER A 429 7.59 21.78 -40.09
N ARG A 430 8.12 22.97 -39.82
CA ARG A 430 9.14 23.20 -38.77
C ARG A 430 8.69 22.76 -37.36
N THR A 431 7.40 22.46 -37.17
CA THR A 431 6.80 21.93 -35.95
C THR A 431 7.20 20.47 -35.68
N ALA A 432 7.36 19.62 -36.70
CA ALA A 432 7.72 18.21 -36.51
C ALA A 432 9.19 18.01 -36.12
N LEU A 433 10.10 18.88 -36.60
CA LEU A 433 11.51 18.84 -36.19
C LEU A 433 11.71 19.41 -34.78
N LEU A 434 10.91 20.42 -34.40
CA LEU A 434 10.86 20.92 -33.03
C LEU A 434 10.23 19.86 -32.10
N LEU A 435 9.16 19.18 -32.51
CA LEU A 435 8.54 18.09 -31.74
C LEU A 435 9.46 16.87 -31.65
N HIS A 436 10.20 16.53 -32.72
CA HIS A 436 11.14 15.41 -32.71
C HIS A 436 12.40 15.75 -31.89
N LEU A 437 12.88 16.99 -31.90
CA LEU A 437 13.96 17.44 -31.00
C LEU A 437 13.48 17.58 -29.55
N ILE A 438 12.23 17.99 -29.30
CA ILE A 438 11.58 17.99 -27.98
C ILE A 438 11.33 16.55 -27.50
N LEU A 439 10.97 15.60 -28.37
CA LEU A 439 10.72 14.20 -28.03
C LEU A 439 12.01 13.38 -27.87
N LYS A 440 13.06 13.63 -28.66
CA LYS A 440 14.40 13.03 -28.46
C LYS A 440 15.15 13.65 -27.28
N SER A 441 14.97 14.97 -27.06
CA SER A 441 15.39 15.63 -25.82
C SER A 441 14.62 15.02 -24.65
N SER A 442 13.29 14.91 -24.69
CA SER A 442 12.48 14.33 -23.60
C SER A 442 12.74 12.84 -23.36
N TYR A 443 13.08 12.04 -24.38
CA TYR A 443 13.38 10.61 -24.23
C TYR A 443 14.76 10.39 -23.60
N ASN A 444 15.80 11.11 -24.03
CA ASN A 444 17.14 11.03 -23.42
C ASN A 444 17.25 11.83 -22.11
N TYR A 445 16.41 12.85 -21.91
CA TYR A 445 16.25 13.59 -20.66
C TYR A 445 15.51 12.73 -19.64
N ARG A 446 14.41 12.05 -19.98
CA ARG A 446 13.69 11.15 -19.04
C ARG A 446 14.47 9.88 -18.68
N LEU A 447 15.25 9.31 -19.60
CA LEU A 447 16.19 8.21 -19.29
C LEU A 447 17.41 8.66 -18.46
N ARG A 448 17.78 9.95 -18.50
CA ARG A 448 18.78 10.54 -17.58
C ARG A 448 18.18 11.01 -16.24
N MET A 449 16.91 11.41 -16.22
CA MET A 449 16.19 11.90 -15.03
C MET A 449 15.68 10.78 -14.12
N ALA A 450 15.45 9.57 -14.64
CA ALA A 450 15.01 8.42 -13.83
C ALA A 450 16.06 7.95 -12.79
N LYS A 451 17.28 8.51 -12.80
CA LYS A 451 18.29 8.27 -11.76
C LYS A 451 18.20 9.24 -10.57
N HIS A 452 17.41 10.31 -10.65
CA HIS A 452 17.32 11.36 -9.62
C HIS A 452 15.93 12.01 -9.50
N ALA A 453 14.86 11.31 -9.90
CA ALA A 453 13.52 11.91 -9.96
C ALA A 453 13.01 12.27 -8.56
N GLN A 454 12.71 13.55 -8.37
CA GLN A 454 12.16 14.08 -7.13
C GLN A 454 10.70 13.64 -6.98
N VAL A 455 10.24 13.47 -5.75
CA VAL A 455 8.95 12.85 -5.44
C VAL A 455 8.11 13.68 -4.49
N THR A 456 6.79 13.65 -4.63
CA THR A 456 5.86 14.38 -3.76
C THR A 456 5.55 13.67 -2.44
N LEU A 457 5.96 12.39 -2.28
CA LEU A 457 5.57 11.51 -1.17
C LEU A 457 4.05 11.43 -0.94
N GLY A 458 3.27 11.54 -2.01
CA GLY A 458 1.82 11.38 -1.99
C GLY A 458 1.07 12.57 -1.39
N VAL A 459 -0.21 12.38 -1.09
CA VAL A 459 -1.13 13.42 -0.58
C VAL A 459 -0.62 14.00 0.74
N LEU A 460 -0.20 13.14 1.68
CA LEU A 460 0.34 13.59 2.96
C LEU A 460 1.69 14.29 2.79
N GLY A 461 2.54 13.80 1.89
CA GLY A 461 3.81 14.44 1.56
C GLY A 461 3.62 15.87 1.03
N ARG A 462 2.69 16.06 0.08
CA ARG A 462 2.32 17.39 -0.43
C ARG A 462 1.76 18.29 0.66
N TYR A 463 0.88 17.77 1.52
CA TYR A 463 0.29 18.53 2.63
C TYR A 463 1.35 19.05 3.61
N TYR A 464 2.22 18.18 4.10
CA TYR A 464 3.27 18.57 5.04
C TYR A 464 4.33 19.47 4.40
N SER A 465 4.64 19.28 3.12
CA SER A 465 5.57 20.15 2.38
C SER A 465 5.01 21.54 2.16
N ALA A 466 3.71 21.66 1.86
CA ALA A 466 3.03 22.95 1.77
C ALA A 466 3.04 23.69 3.11
N ARG A 467 2.75 22.99 4.21
CA ARG A 467 2.82 23.58 5.56
C ARG A 467 4.23 23.99 5.94
N HIS A 468 5.24 23.18 5.63
CA HIS A 468 6.64 23.54 5.85
C HIS A 468 7.05 24.78 5.06
N THR A 469 6.67 24.86 3.78
CA THR A 469 6.91 26.03 2.92
C THR A 469 6.32 27.31 3.49
N LEU A 470 5.12 27.22 4.07
CA LEU A 470 4.44 28.34 4.70
C LEU A 470 4.87 28.59 6.16
N GLY A 471 5.81 27.78 6.69
CA GLY A 471 6.24 27.84 8.09
C GLY A 471 5.15 27.45 9.09
N GLN A 472 4.12 26.73 8.64
CA GLN A 472 2.96 26.33 9.43
C GLN A 472 3.18 25.08 10.30
N TYR A 473 4.12 24.22 9.90
CA TYR A 473 4.50 22.99 10.60
C TYR A 473 5.92 22.59 10.21
N ARG A 474 6.72 22.07 11.14
CA ARG A 474 8.17 21.86 10.95
C ARG A 474 8.61 20.42 11.18
N SER A 475 8.35 19.86 12.35
CA SER A 475 8.92 18.57 12.72
C SER A 475 8.12 17.84 13.80
N ALA A 476 8.28 16.53 13.81
CA ALA A 476 7.95 15.67 14.94
C ALA A 476 9.22 14.99 15.45
N CYS A 477 9.21 14.61 16.73
CA CYS A 477 10.40 14.14 17.41
C CYS A 477 10.09 13.03 18.41
N VAL A 478 10.93 11.99 18.43
CA VAL A 478 10.98 11.00 19.51
C VAL A 478 12.35 11.04 20.17
N THR A 479 12.35 11.21 21.47
CA THR A 479 13.54 11.13 22.33
C THR A 479 13.56 9.82 23.10
N ALA A 480 14.71 9.16 23.15
CA ALA A 480 14.98 8.06 24.05
C ALA A 480 16.07 8.43 25.05
N THR A 481 15.74 8.32 26.34
CA THR A 481 16.68 8.56 27.45
C THR A 481 17.30 7.24 27.87
N TYR A 482 18.62 7.18 27.91
CA TYR A 482 19.39 6.01 28.32
C TYR A 482 20.18 6.31 29.60
N THR A 483 20.22 5.34 30.50
CA THR A 483 21.15 5.30 31.63
C THR A 483 22.32 4.41 31.28
N ILE A 484 23.53 4.88 31.52
CA ILE A 484 24.77 4.20 31.19
C ILE A 484 25.59 4.07 32.47
N SER A 485 25.84 2.84 32.93
CA SER A 485 26.69 2.59 34.10
C SER A 485 28.13 2.38 33.62
N LEU A 486 29.00 3.39 33.72
CA LEU A 486 30.39 3.28 33.23
C LEU A 486 31.42 3.34 34.37
N PRO A 487 32.43 2.45 34.37
CA PRO A 487 33.52 2.54 35.32
C PRO A 487 34.62 3.57 34.98
N ASN A 488 34.74 4.08 33.74
CA ASN A 488 35.81 5.03 33.31
C ASN A 488 35.43 5.85 32.04
N ASP A 489 36.00 7.06 31.90
CA ASP A 489 35.76 8.02 30.78
C ASP A 489 36.16 7.51 29.38
N SER A 490 37.07 6.52 29.28
CA SER A 490 37.53 5.95 28.00
C SER A 490 36.41 5.31 27.16
N LEU A 491 35.34 4.83 27.81
CA LEU A 491 34.21 4.17 27.16
C LEU A 491 33.18 5.13 26.56
N LEU A 492 33.14 6.40 26.99
CA LEU A 492 32.23 7.41 26.42
C LEU A 492 32.61 7.77 24.98
N ASN A 493 33.92 7.85 24.69
CA ASN A 493 34.42 8.04 23.33
C ASN A 493 34.18 6.80 22.45
N GLU A 494 34.25 5.59 23.03
CA GLU A 494 33.88 4.36 22.32
C GLU A 494 32.38 4.35 21.96
N LEU A 495 31.53 4.91 22.82
CA LEU A 495 30.09 5.02 22.58
C LEU A 495 29.77 6.00 21.45
N ASP A 496 30.43 7.15 21.39
CA ASP A 496 30.25 8.10 20.27
C ASP A 496 30.56 7.44 18.93
N ASN A 497 31.72 6.77 18.85
CA ASN A 497 32.11 6.06 17.65
C ASN A 497 31.11 4.95 17.30
N ALA A 498 30.66 4.17 18.29
CA ALA A 498 29.67 3.12 18.09
C ALA A 498 28.32 3.67 17.62
N LEU A 499 27.88 4.81 18.16
CA LEU A 499 26.64 5.49 17.76
C LEU A 499 26.71 5.99 16.32
N GLU A 500 27.84 6.55 15.90
CA GLU A 500 28.02 7.00 14.52
C GLU A 500 27.96 5.82 13.53
N HIS A 501 28.63 4.69 13.83
CA HIS A 501 28.50 3.47 13.03
C HIS A 501 27.07 2.92 13.01
N ALA A 502 26.40 2.92 14.16
CA ALA A 502 25.01 2.49 14.26
C ALA A 502 24.08 3.40 13.44
N LEU A 503 24.34 4.70 13.42
CA LEU A 503 23.61 5.67 12.62
C LEU A 503 23.81 5.42 11.13
N GLN A 504 25.06 5.20 10.68
CA GLN A 504 25.36 4.86 9.28
C GLN A 504 24.61 3.58 8.83
N ALA A 505 24.63 2.54 9.67
CA ALA A 505 23.89 1.30 9.40
C ALA A 505 22.37 1.52 9.38
N THR A 506 21.85 2.39 10.25
CA THR A 506 20.43 2.74 10.30
C THR A 506 19.97 3.51 9.06
N ILE A 507 20.78 4.45 8.55
CA ILE A 507 20.54 5.14 7.27
C ILE A 507 20.54 4.13 6.11
N GLN A 508 21.44 3.15 6.16
CA GLN A 508 21.49 2.10 5.14
C GLN A 508 20.25 1.21 5.18
N GLN A 509 19.74 0.90 6.36
CA GLN A 509 18.57 0.04 6.58
C GLN A 509 17.25 0.71 6.13
N HIS A 510 17.12 2.03 6.30
CA HIS A 510 15.84 2.73 6.10
C HIS A 510 15.89 3.70 4.92
N GLY A 511 15.19 3.36 3.83
CA GLY A 511 15.09 4.20 2.64
C GLY A 511 14.55 5.61 2.92
N GLY A 512 13.62 5.78 3.85
CA GLY A 512 13.06 7.09 4.22
C GLY A 512 14.05 8.07 4.84
N LEU A 513 15.12 7.57 5.48
CA LEU A 513 16.22 8.41 5.96
C LEU A 513 17.11 8.91 4.83
N ARG A 514 16.89 8.44 3.59
CA ARG A 514 17.65 8.90 2.42
C ARG A 514 16.95 9.96 1.61
N TYR A 515 15.95 10.63 2.17
CA TYR A 515 15.21 11.69 1.50
C TYR A 515 15.31 13.03 2.24
N GLY A 516 15.38 14.09 1.45
CA GLY A 516 15.48 15.47 1.90
C GLY A 516 14.56 16.39 1.09
N ILE A 517 14.24 17.56 1.64
CA ILE A 517 13.47 18.57 0.91
C ILE A 517 14.34 19.10 -0.22
N SER A 518 13.80 19.16 -1.43
CA SER A 518 14.51 19.57 -2.62
C SER A 518 14.27 21.02 -3.00
N ASP A 519 15.10 21.53 -3.92
CA ASP A 519 14.91 22.83 -4.56
C ASP A 519 13.82 22.83 -5.64
N GLU A 520 13.53 21.69 -6.27
CA GLU A 520 12.45 21.66 -7.27
C GLU A 520 11.09 21.62 -6.58
N LYS A 521 10.13 22.25 -7.24
CA LYS A 521 8.78 22.45 -6.74
C LYS A 521 7.78 22.01 -7.79
N GLU A 522 6.69 21.43 -7.34
CA GLU A 522 5.49 21.16 -8.14
C GLU A 522 4.34 22.00 -7.59
N ALA A 523 3.75 22.85 -8.44
CA ALA A 523 2.70 23.81 -8.02
C ALA A 523 3.10 24.65 -6.78
N GLY A 524 4.38 25.06 -6.70
CA GLY A 524 4.92 25.85 -5.59
C GLY A 524 5.29 25.06 -4.33
N ILE A 525 5.05 23.75 -4.30
CA ILE A 525 5.34 22.86 -3.17
C ILE A 525 6.67 22.13 -3.43
N PRO A 526 7.66 22.21 -2.51
CA PRO A 526 8.91 21.46 -2.62
C PRO A 526 8.69 19.95 -2.74
N LEU A 527 9.45 19.33 -3.63
CA LEU A 527 9.53 17.87 -3.76
C LEU A 527 10.59 17.31 -2.81
N PHE A 528 10.65 15.98 -2.68
CA PHE A 528 11.70 15.27 -1.97
C PHE A 528 12.72 14.68 -2.94
N GLY A 529 13.99 14.96 -2.69
CA GLY A 529 15.13 14.40 -3.42
C GLY A 529 15.84 13.32 -2.60
N GLN A 530 16.41 12.33 -3.28
CA GLN A 530 17.25 11.33 -2.61
C GLN A 530 18.62 11.96 -2.25
N ILE A 531 19.03 11.81 -0.99
CA ILE A 531 20.35 12.20 -0.48
C ILE A 531 21.31 11.02 -0.65
N CYS A 532 22.40 11.24 -1.39
CA CYS A 532 23.44 10.23 -1.63
C CYS A 532 24.66 10.41 -0.73
N THR A 533 24.88 11.62 -0.23
CA THR A 533 26.06 11.98 0.57
C THR A 533 25.56 12.59 1.87
N PHE A 534 25.95 12.01 3.00
CA PHE A 534 25.58 12.50 4.33
C PHE A 534 26.81 13.04 5.04
N ASP A 535 26.81 14.34 5.29
CA ASP A 535 27.79 14.94 6.17
C ASP A 535 27.35 14.75 7.62
N ARG A 536 28.29 14.39 8.51
CA ARG A 536 28.01 14.17 9.94
C ARG A 536 27.24 15.33 10.57
N GLN A 537 27.64 16.56 10.26
CA GLN A 537 27.08 17.79 10.83
C GLN A 537 25.63 18.08 10.43
N ASP A 538 25.16 17.52 9.31
CA ASP A 538 23.78 17.75 8.85
C ASP A 538 22.77 16.87 9.59
N ILE A 539 23.23 15.73 10.12
CA ILE A 539 22.35 14.69 10.69
C ILE A 539 22.65 14.35 12.14
N LEU A 540 23.80 14.74 12.67
CA LEU A 540 24.20 14.44 14.04
C LEU A 540 24.78 15.67 14.72
N GLU A 541 24.14 16.06 15.81
CA GLU A 541 24.66 17.05 16.76
C GLU A 541 24.89 16.38 18.11
N VAL A 542 26.00 16.71 18.78
CA VAL A 542 26.31 16.22 20.12
C VAL A 542 26.48 17.41 21.04
N ILE A 543 25.66 17.45 22.09
CA ILE A 543 25.57 18.57 23.02
C ILE A 543 25.90 18.06 24.43
N ASP A 544 26.71 18.82 25.16
CA ASP A 544 26.87 18.63 26.61
C ASP A 544 25.82 19.48 27.33
N SER A 545 25.08 18.88 28.27
CA SER A 545 23.97 19.54 28.96
C SER A 545 24.38 20.83 29.70
N GLN A 546 25.65 20.97 30.07
CA GLN A 546 26.19 22.18 30.72
C GLN A 546 26.20 23.41 29.79
N HIS A 547 26.21 23.21 28.47
CA HIS A 547 26.24 24.30 27.48
C HIS A 547 24.85 24.80 27.05
N VAL A 548 23.77 24.16 27.52
CA VAL A 548 22.39 24.51 27.12
C VAL A 548 21.79 25.59 28.01
N ASN A 549 22.10 25.56 29.32
CA ASN A 549 21.63 26.55 30.29
C ASN A 549 22.82 27.39 30.75
N GLY A 550 22.79 28.71 30.51
CA GLY A 550 23.81 29.62 31.01
C GLY A 550 24.03 29.45 32.52
N ASN A 551 25.30 29.23 32.90
CA ASN A 551 25.99 29.03 34.19
C ASN A 551 25.32 29.15 35.61
N ASP A 552 24.01 29.31 35.82
CA ASP A 552 23.52 29.85 37.12
C ASP A 552 22.49 29.06 37.94
N ARG A 553 22.19 27.75 37.71
CA ARG A 553 21.31 26.98 38.62
C ARG A 553 21.69 25.48 38.80
N LYS A 554 21.39 24.90 39.99
CA LYS A 554 21.91 23.61 40.50
C LYS A 554 21.33 22.35 39.81
N ALA A 555 22.21 21.35 39.63
CA ALA A 555 22.12 20.21 38.72
C ALA A 555 21.15 19.03 39.02
N GLY A 556 20.25 19.12 40.00
CA GLY A 556 19.41 17.98 40.42
C GLY A 556 18.12 17.77 39.61
N ASP A 557 17.54 18.86 39.10
CA ASP A 557 16.20 18.93 38.48
C ASP A 557 16.25 19.36 36.99
N MET A 558 17.45 19.53 36.43
CA MET A 558 17.65 20.27 35.17
C MET A 558 17.55 19.41 33.89
N THR A 559 17.35 18.09 33.98
CA THR A 559 17.38 17.24 32.78
C THR A 559 16.21 17.51 31.84
N ASP A 560 15.03 17.80 32.39
CA ASP A 560 13.82 18.05 31.61
C ASP A 560 13.82 19.47 31.05
N ASP A 561 14.34 20.45 31.79
CA ASP A 561 14.55 21.82 31.28
C ASP A 561 15.54 21.85 30.11
N VAL A 562 16.67 21.15 30.24
CA VAL A 562 17.66 21.02 29.15
C VAL A 562 17.03 20.33 27.95
N LEU A 563 16.34 19.20 28.16
CA LEU A 563 15.70 18.46 27.07
C LEU A 563 14.60 19.29 26.41
N SER A 564 13.73 19.96 27.18
CA SER A 564 12.74 20.90 26.68
C SER A 564 13.41 21.95 25.80
N LYS A 565 14.51 22.56 26.26
CA LYS A 565 15.19 23.60 25.46
C LYS A 565 15.75 23.07 24.13
N VAL A 566 16.33 21.86 24.14
CA VAL A 566 16.79 21.19 22.90
C VAL A 566 15.61 20.92 21.96
N LEU A 567 14.48 20.46 22.49
CA LEU A 567 13.25 20.21 21.72
C LEU A 567 12.65 21.50 21.16
N GLU A 568 12.58 22.57 21.95
CA GLU A 568 12.14 23.90 21.53
C GLU A 568 12.97 24.44 20.37
N ASN A 569 14.30 24.39 20.50
CA ASN A 569 15.21 24.87 19.46
C ASN A 569 15.04 24.06 18.17
N GLY A 570 15.08 22.72 18.25
CA GLY A 570 14.92 21.86 17.06
C GLY A 570 13.54 21.96 16.39
N HIS A 571 12.47 22.14 17.16
CA HIS A 571 11.13 22.38 16.61
C HIS A 571 10.96 23.78 16.01
N SER A 572 11.81 24.73 16.38
CA SER A 572 11.82 26.09 15.86
C SER A 572 12.71 26.25 14.62
N GLU A 573 13.28 25.18 14.07
CA GLU A 573 14.10 25.23 12.87
C GLU A 573 13.35 24.72 11.62
N LEU A 574 13.55 25.39 10.49
CA LEU A 574 13.11 24.90 9.19
C LEU A 574 14.17 23.97 8.61
N TRP A 575 13.73 22.87 8.01
CA TRP A 575 14.63 21.97 7.28
C TRP A 575 15.32 22.67 6.09
N PRO A 576 16.66 22.57 5.99
CA PRO A 576 17.40 23.09 4.86
C PRO A 576 17.12 22.28 3.59
N GLN A 577 17.24 22.95 2.44
CA GLN A 577 17.08 22.31 1.13
C GLN A 577 18.27 21.43 0.78
N ASN A 578 18.03 20.37 0.03
CA ASN A 578 18.96 19.32 -0.40
C ASN A 578 19.76 18.68 0.74
N LYS A 579 19.21 18.73 1.95
CA LYS A 579 19.75 18.06 3.13
C LYS A 579 18.73 17.04 3.65
N PRO A 580 19.16 16.02 4.41
CA PRO A 580 18.25 15.07 5.02
C PRO A 580 17.14 15.78 5.79
N ALA A 581 15.89 15.36 5.59
CA ALA A 581 14.74 15.96 6.28
C ALA A 581 14.55 15.39 7.69
N TRP A 582 15.64 15.03 8.35
CA TRP A 582 15.71 14.49 9.71
C TRP A 582 17.08 14.80 10.33
N LYS A 583 17.16 14.84 11.66
CA LYS A 583 18.39 15.09 12.43
C LYS A 583 18.32 14.38 13.78
N ALA A 584 19.44 13.78 14.18
CA ALA A 584 19.65 13.24 15.51
C ALA A 584 20.46 14.23 16.37
N VAL A 585 20.03 14.46 17.60
CA VAL A 585 20.74 15.26 18.60
C VAL A 585 21.01 14.37 19.81
N VAL A 586 22.27 14.23 20.20
CA VAL A 586 22.69 13.46 21.37
C VAL A 586 23.02 14.44 22.48
N VAL A 587 22.26 14.41 23.57
CA VAL A 587 22.50 15.22 24.77
C VAL A 587 23.17 14.36 25.82
N LYS A 588 24.40 14.71 26.19
CA LYS A 588 25.16 14.04 27.25
C LYS A 588 25.00 14.77 28.56
N HIS A 589 24.56 14.05 29.59
CA HIS A 589 24.43 14.58 30.94
C HIS A 589 25.63 14.13 31.77
N THR A 590 26.73 14.88 31.64
CA THR A 590 27.97 14.70 32.40
C THR A 590 27.82 15.42 33.75
N GLY A 591 27.30 14.70 34.75
CA GLY A 591 27.14 15.25 36.09
C GLY A 591 28.50 15.46 36.77
N ASN A 592 28.74 16.66 37.30
CA ASN A 592 29.82 16.98 38.26
C ASN A 592 29.56 16.36 39.66
N CYS A 593 28.96 15.16 39.73
CA CYS A 593 28.55 14.52 40.98
C CYS A 593 29.52 13.38 41.34
N LYS A 594 30.40 13.64 42.31
CA LYS A 594 31.29 12.66 42.95
C LYS A 594 30.58 11.49 43.65
N SER A 595 29.27 11.28 43.45
CA SER A 595 28.43 10.35 44.24
C SER A 595 27.54 9.42 43.41
N SER A 596 27.62 9.37 42.07
CA SER A 596 26.89 8.36 41.29
C SER A 596 27.67 7.91 40.04
N PRO A 597 27.94 6.61 39.86
CA PRO A 597 28.75 6.08 38.75
C PRO A 597 27.97 5.91 37.42
N SER A 598 26.78 6.51 37.28
CA SER A 598 25.92 6.35 36.10
C SER A 598 25.69 7.69 35.39
N SER A 599 26.00 7.75 34.08
CA SER A 599 25.71 8.90 33.21
C SER A 599 24.35 8.72 32.50
N LYS A 600 23.66 9.83 32.19
CA LYS A 600 22.45 9.83 31.35
C LYS A 600 22.77 10.36 29.96
N MET A 601 22.08 9.85 28.95
CA MET A 601 22.19 10.30 27.56
C MET A 601 20.82 10.32 26.90
N ASP A 602 20.44 11.44 26.30
CA ASP A 602 19.25 11.51 25.45
C ASP A 602 19.66 11.42 23.99
N ILE A 603 18.97 10.57 23.23
CA ILE A 603 19.03 10.57 21.77
C ILE A 603 17.71 11.12 21.28
N VAL A 604 17.74 12.30 20.66
CA VAL A 604 16.59 13.04 20.15
C VAL A 604 16.56 12.87 18.63
N PHE A 605 15.48 12.34 18.06
CA PHE A 605 15.33 12.15 16.62
C PHE A 605 14.22 13.03 16.07
N PHE A 606 14.60 14.12 15.39
CA PHE A 606 13.69 15.00 14.66
C PHE A 606 13.52 14.52 13.23
N ALA A 607 12.28 14.57 12.71
CA ALA A 607 12.01 14.32 11.31
C ALA A 607 10.88 15.19 10.77
N HIS A 608 10.95 15.48 9.47
CA HIS A 608 9.87 16.10 8.74
C HIS A 608 8.72 15.10 8.55
N HIS A 609 7.48 15.53 8.83
CA HIS A 609 6.35 14.61 8.83
C HIS A 609 6.03 13.98 7.47
N ALA A 610 6.44 14.58 6.35
CA ALA A 610 6.29 13.94 5.05
C ALA A 610 7.00 12.58 4.94
N ILE A 611 8.14 12.39 5.65
CA ILE A 611 8.93 11.14 5.59
C ILE A 611 8.66 10.21 6.78
N ALA A 612 8.27 10.74 7.94
CA ALA A 612 8.23 9.98 9.18
C ALA A 612 7.06 10.41 10.09
N ASP A 613 6.26 9.44 10.53
CA ASP A 613 5.31 9.60 11.63
C ASP A 613 5.96 9.32 13.01
N GLY A 614 5.22 9.48 14.12
CA GLY A 614 5.77 9.25 15.46
C GLY A 614 6.22 7.79 15.70
N LEU A 615 5.55 6.80 15.09
CA LEU A 615 5.98 5.39 15.13
C LEU A 615 7.29 5.17 14.36
N SER A 616 7.57 5.98 13.34
CA SER A 616 8.85 5.97 12.63
C SER A 616 10.00 6.42 13.52
N GLY A 617 9.76 7.35 14.46
CA GLY A 617 10.74 7.70 15.48
C GLY A 617 11.07 6.53 16.40
N LEU A 618 10.08 5.72 16.78
CA LEU A 618 10.32 4.48 17.53
C LEU A 618 11.09 3.44 16.70
N ALA A 619 10.77 3.31 15.41
CA ALA A 619 11.48 2.43 14.48
C ALA A 619 12.95 2.83 14.31
N PHE A 620 13.22 4.13 14.27
CA PHE A 620 14.58 4.68 14.25
C PHE A 620 15.35 4.25 15.50
N HIS A 621 14.82 4.51 16.70
CA HIS A 621 15.49 4.14 17.96
C HIS A 621 15.72 2.64 18.10
N ALA A 622 14.73 1.82 17.72
CA ALA A 622 14.88 0.36 17.74
C ALA A 622 16.00 -0.10 16.80
N SER A 623 16.08 0.47 15.61
CA SER A 623 17.11 0.14 14.62
C SER A 623 18.48 0.64 15.03
N LEU A 624 18.56 1.86 15.59
CA LEU A 624 19.79 2.42 16.11
C LEU A 624 20.39 1.53 17.21
N MET A 625 19.57 1.08 18.16
CA MET A 625 20.03 0.18 19.23
C MET A 625 20.41 -1.21 18.70
N ASN A 626 19.66 -1.77 17.75
CA ASN A 626 20.00 -3.05 17.11
C ASN A 626 21.33 -2.99 16.34
N ASN A 627 21.65 -1.83 15.76
CA ASN A 627 22.89 -1.60 15.03
C ASN A 627 24.05 -1.18 15.92
N LEU A 628 23.82 -0.92 17.22
CA LEU A 628 24.83 -0.46 18.16
C LEU A 628 25.79 -1.60 18.54
N LYS A 629 27.07 -1.44 18.17
CA LYS A 629 28.14 -2.40 18.49
C LYS A 629 29.24 -1.72 19.30
N LEU A 630 29.29 -2.04 20.59
CA LEU A 630 30.35 -1.56 21.49
C LEU A 630 31.70 -2.20 21.10
N LYS A 631 32.80 -1.44 21.24
CA LYS A 631 34.17 -1.81 20.82
C LYS A 631 34.38 -1.83 19.30
N THR A 632 33.99 -0.76 18.62
CA THR A 632 34.33 -0.59 17.20
C THR A 632 35.74 0.03 17.08
N PRO A 633 36.74 -0.70 16.56
CA PRO A 633 38.15 -0.28 16.64
C PRO A 633 38.52 0.85 15.67
N VAL A 634 37.66 1.16 14.70
CA VAL A 634 37.91 2.16 13.66
C VAL A 634 36.90 3.29 13.77
N PRO A 635 37.32 4.57 13.73
CA PRO A 635 36.42 5.72 13.66
C PRO A 635 35.43 5.62 12.49
N ALA A 636 34.18 6.03 12.69
CA ALA A 636 33.20 6.16 11.61
C ALA A 636 33.70 7.15 10.55
N GLN A 637 33.61 6.77 9.28
CA GLN A 637 34.09 7.61 8.17
C GLN A 637 32.96 8.47 7.62
N TRP A 638 33.20 9.78 7.53
CA TRP A 638 32.28 10.75 6.94
C TRP A 638 32.98 11.54 5.82
N PRO A 639 32.25 11.99 4.78
CA PRO A 639 30.82 11.78 4.56
C PRO A 639 30.47 10.32 4.26
N LEU A 640 29.25 9.91 4.62
CA LEU A 640 28.73 8.60 4.26
C LEU A 640 28.20 8.67 2.82
N GLU A 641 28.83 7.92 1.92
CA GLU A 641 28.48 7.87 0.49
C GLU A 641 27.62 6.63 0.18
N LEU A 642 26.38 6.87 -0.24
CA LEU A 642 25.39 5.85 -0.60
C LEU A 642 25.01 5.99 -2.08
N ASN A 643 25.81 5.38 -2.94
CA ASN A 643 25.66 5.43 -4.40
C ASN A 643 24.51 4.56 -4.95
N GLU A 644 23.84 3.79 -4.09
CA GLU A 644 22.70 2.95 -4.47
C GLU A 644 21.39 3.73 -4.36
N LEU A 645 20.62 3.74 -5.45
CA LEU A 645 19.28 4.31 -5.47
C LEU A 645 18.36 3.52 -4.53
N GLN A 646 17.54 4.23 -3.78
CA GLN A 646 16.49 3.66 -2.94
C GLN A 646 15.15 4.15 -3.45
N ASP A 647 14.14 3.29 -3.37
CA ASP A 647 12.78 3.73 -3.62
C ASP A 647 12.33 4.66 -2.48
N PRO A 648 11.47 5.65 -2.77
CA PRO A 648 10.92 6.51 -1.72
C PRO A 648 10.06 5.69 -0.74
N PRO A 649 9.87 6.18 0.49
CA PRO A 649 8.90 5.60 1.40
C PRO A 649 7.55 5.44 0.70
N PRO A 650 6.96 4.24 0.72
CA PRO A 650 5.66 4.03 0.11
C PRO A 650 4.63 4.90 0.82
N THR A 651 3.74 5.50 0.05
CA THR A 651 2.77 6.44 0.59
C THR A 651 1.51 5.72 1.07
N ILE A 652 0.66 6.41 1.84
CA ILE A 652 -0.58 5.82 2.38
C ILE A 652 -1.52 5.33 1.26
N GLU A 653 -1.64 6.11 0.17
CA GLU A 653 -2.46 5.79 -1.01
C GLU A 653 -1.90 4.66 -1.87
N GLU A 654 -0.59 4.38 -1.77
CA GLU A 654 0.02 3.22 -2.45
C GLU A 654 -0.30 1.91 -1.73
N ARG A 655 -0.75 1.97 -0.47
CA ARG A 655 -1.07 0.79 0.35
C ARG A 655 -2.56 0.59 0.59
N VAL A 656 -3.34 1.66 0.68
CA VAL A 656 -4.80 1.63 0.83
C VAL A 656 -5.42 2.61 -0.13
N ASP A 657 -6.48 2.22 -0.83
CA ASP A 657 -7.21 3.14 -1.68
C ASP A 657 -7.96 4.18 -0.82
N CYS A 658 -7.36 5.35 -0.69
CA CYS A 658 -7.93 6.53 -0.06
C CYS A 658 -8.22 7.64 -1.08
N LEU A 659 -8.06 7.39 -2.39
CA LEU A 659 -8.20 8.42 -3.42
C LEU A 659 -9.47 8.25 -4.26
N SER A 660 -10.02 7.03 -4.35
CA SER A 660 -11.24 6.75 -5.14
C SER A 660 -12.55 7.06 -4.39
N CYS A 661 -12.48 7.49 -3.14
CA CYS A 661 -13.65 7.58 -2.29
C CYS A 661 -14.49 8.85 -2.53
N SER A 662 -15.71 8.68 -3.02
CA SER A 662 -16.71 9.73 -3.27
C SER A 662 -17.89 9.74 -2.29
N CYS A 663 -17.81 9.00 -1.18
CA CYS A 663 -18.92 8.92 -0.22
C CYS A 663 -19.21 10.27 0.46
N THR A 664 -20.42 10.44 0.98
CA THR A 664 -20.88 11.67 1.64
C THR A 664 -19.96 12.09 2.79
N THR A 665 -19.44 11.14 3.57
CA THR A 665 -18.49 11.39 4.67
C THR A 665 -17.19 12.03 4.20
N CYS A 666 -16.72 11.70 2.98
CA CYS A 666 -15.50 12.26 2.42
C CYS A 666 -15.74 13.59 1.71
N THR A 667 -16.93 13.79 1.12
CA THR A 667 -17.26 14.96 0.30
C THR A 667 -17.89 16.10 1.10
N THR A 668 -18.37 15.83 2.31
CA THR A 668 -18.83 16.86 3.24
C THR A 668 -17.62 17.53 3.88
N PRO A 669 -17.43 18.86 3.72
CA PRO A 669 -16.38 19.58 4.43
C PRO A 669 -16.55 19.42 5.96
N ASP A 670 -15.45 19.36 6.72
CA ASP A 670 -15.46 19.52 8.19
C ASP A 670 -15.88 20.97 8.53
N LYS A 671 -17.16 21.27 8.36
CA LYS A 671 -17.82 22.51 8.75
C LYS A 671 -18.79 22.18 9.88
N SER A 672 -18.26 21.85 11.06
CA SER A 672 -19.02 22.16 12.26
C SER A 672 -18.83 23.67 12.49
N ASP A 673 -19.92 24.41 12.34
CA ASP A 673 -20.02 25.85 12.60
C ASP A 673 -20.04 26.17 14.11
N GLU A 674 -19.90 25.15 14.97
CA GLU A 674 -19.90 25.36 16.41
C GLU A 674 -18.64 26.13 16.85
N PRO A 675 -18.81 27.20 17.66
CA PRO A 675 -17.71 28.04 18.12
C PRO A 675 -16.80 27.28 19.08
N VAL A 676 -15.49 27.49 18.96
CA VAL A 676 -14.46 26.82 19.76
C VAL A 676 -13.50 27.84 20.36
N TRP A 677 -12.94 27.55 21.53
CA TRP A 677 -11.76 28.26 22.01
C TRP A 677 -10.53 27.72 21.28
N GLY A 678 -9.87 28.59 20.52
CA GLY A 678 -8.69 28.26 19.72
C GLY A 678 -7.40 28.96 20.18
N GLY A 679 -7.41 29.72 21.28
CA GLY A 679 -6.30 30.60 21.62
C GLY A 679 -6.12 31.73 20.59
N GLY A 680 -4.88 32.18 20.37
CA GLY A 680 -4.55 33.22 19.40
C GLY A 680 -4.81 32.82 17.93
N PRO A 681 -5.10 33.80 17.04
CA PRO A 681 -5.39 33.52 15.63
C PRO A 681 -4.17 32.96 14.88
N ILE A 682 -4.41 32.39 13.71
CA ILE A 682 -3.34 31.91 12.82
C ILE A 682 -2.63 33.15 12.22
N PRO A 683 -1.31 33.31 12.38
CA PRO A 683 -0.61 34.45 11.79
C PRO A 683 -0.61 34.39 10.26
N ALA A 684 -0.41 35.53 9.61
CA ALA A 684 -0.21 35.57 8.16
C ALA A 684 1.05 34.77 7.77
N THR A 685 0.98 34.03 6.66
CA THR A 685 2.06 33.18 6.18
C THR A 685 2.80 33.81 5.00
N PRO A 686 4.10 33.50 4.79
CA PRO A 686 4.91 32.49 5.47
C PRO A 686 5.42 32.92 6.86
N THR A 687 5.40 31.99 7.83
CA THR A 687 5.88 32.23 9.20
C THR A 687 7.27 31.67 9.39
N VAL A 688 8.28 32.51 9.18
CA VAL A 688 9.69 32.07 9.25
C VAL A 688 10.22 32.08 10.69
N ASN A 689 9.79 33.03 11.51
CA ASN A 689 10.25 33.18 12.89
C ASN A 689 9.10 32.89 13.86
N TYR A 690 9.00 31.65 14.33
CA TYR A 690 8.19 31.33 15.50
C TYR A 690 8.98 30.45 16.46
N GLU A 691 8.66 30.59 17.74
CA GLU A 691 9.22 29.79 18.81
C GLU A 691 8.22 28.71 19.22
N SER A 692 8.66 27.46 19.12
CA SER A 692 7.98 26.32 19.71
C SER A 692 8.36 26.25 21.19
N CYS A 693 7.37 26.09 22.06
CA CYS A 693 7.56 25.83 23.49
C CYS A 693 7.27 24.36 23.80
N VAL A 694 7.96 23.78 24.78
CA VAL A 694 7.80 22.37 25.18
C VAL A 694 7.80 22.24 26.70
N ARG A 695 6.72 21.66 27.27
CA ARG A 695 6.62 21.30 28.68
C ARG A 695 6.44 19.78 28.82
N ILE A 696 7.34 19.11 29.56
CA ILE A 696 7.32 17.64 29.72
C ILE A 696 6.75 17.27 31.09
N VAL A 697 5.66 16.50 31.10
CA VAL A 697 5.07 15.87 32.28
C VAL A 697 5.47 14.40 32.30
N THR A 698 5.99 13.91 33.43
CA THR A 698 6.35 12.49 33.60
C THR A 698 5.54 11.89 34.75
N VAL A 699 4.76 10.86 34.46
CA VAL A 699 4.03 10.05 35.45
C VAL A 699 4.85 8.79 35.74
N PRO A 700 5.30 8.56 36.99
CA PRO A 700 6.12 7.40 37.31
C PRO A 700 5.40 6.07 37.03
N ALA A 701 6.18 5.02 36.73
CA ALA A 701 5.68 3.70 36.35
C ALA A 701 4.67 3.09 37.34
N ALA A 702 4.89 3.27 38.65
CA ALA A 702 4.04 2.67 39.68
C ALA A 702 2.62 3.29 39.72
N PRO A 703 2.45 4.62 39.88
CA PRO A 703 1.16 5.28 39.70
C PRO A 703 0.50 4.99 38.36
N PHE A 704 1.27 5.04 37.26
CA PHE A 704 0.72 4.76 35.93
C PHE A 704 0.16 3.34 35.79
N SER A 705 0.80 2.34 36.41
CA SER A 705 0.29 0.96 36.46
C SER A 705 -1.03 0.84 37.22
N VAL A 706 -1.22 1.63 38.28
CA VAL A 706 -2.50 1.72 39.01
C VAL A 706 -3.57 2.37 38.12
N LEU A 707 -3.23 3.48 37.46
CA LEU A 707 -4.12 4.17 36.53
C LEU A 707 -4.61 3.26 35.39
N LEU A 708 -3.72 2.46 34.79
CA LEU A 708 -4.07 1.48 33.76
C LEU A 708 -5.10 0.46 34.24
N LYS A 709 -4.99 -0.01 35.49
CA LYS A 709 -5.97 -0.94 36.08
C LYS A 709 -7.33 -0.26 36.27
N LYS A 710 -7.35 0.99 36.74
CA LYS A 710 -8.59 1.77 36.90
C LYS A 710 -9.26 2.05 35.56
N CYS A 711 -8.50 2.45 34.53
CA CYS A 711 -9.01 2.61 33.17
C CYS A 711 -9.69 1.33 32.66
N LYS A 712 -9.05 0.17 32.88
CA LYS A 712 -9.60 -1.13 32.53
C LYS A 712 -10.91 -1.45 33.28
N GLN A 713 -10.97 -1.15 34.58
CA GLN A 713 -12.17 -1.36 35.40
C GLN A 713 -13.34 -0.45 34.96
N ALA A 714 -13.05 0.80 34.59
CA ALA A 714 -14.04 1.76 34.13
C ALA A 714 -14.44 1.59 32.64
N ASN A 715 -13.81 0.64 31.94
CA ASN A 715 -13.95 0.41 30.50
C ASN A 715 -13.66 1.68 29.66
N VAL A 716 -12.57 2.37 30.00
CA VAL A 716 -12.08 3.55 29.29
C VAL A 716 -10.64 3.34 28.81
N THR A 717 -10.27 4.02 27.73
CA THR A 717 -8.88 4.04 27.25
C THR A 717 -8.10 5.17 27.93
N VAL A 718 -6.77 5.03 28.04
CA VAL A 718 -5.91 6.12 28.54
C VAL A 718 -6.06 7.37 27.67
N THR A 719 -6.13 7.22 26.35
CA THR A 719 -6.39 8.35 25.42
C THR A 719 -7.71 9.05 25.74
N GLY A 720 -8.79 8.30 25.99
CA GLY A 720 -10.08 8.87 26.38
C GLY A 720 -10.01 9.60 27.73
N LEU A 721 -9.33 9.03 28.71
CA LEU A 721 -9.14 9.66 30.02
C LEU A 721 -8.35 10.97 29.91
N LEU A 722 -7.28 10.99 29.11
CA LEU A 722 -6.48 12.18 28.88
C LEU A 722 -7.29 13.28 28.20
N HIS A 723 -8.10 12.96 27.19
CA HIS A 723 -9.01 13.95 26.60
C HIS A 723 -9.94 14.58 27.64
N ALA A 724 -10.50 13.78 28.55
CA ALA A 724 -11.38 14.27 29.59
C ALA A 724 -10.63 15.19 30.57
N ILE A 725 -9.47 14.76 31.08
CA ILE A 725 -8.64 15.57 32.00
C ILE A 725 -8.18 16.87 31.33
N ILE A 726 -7.72 16.82 30.07
CA ILE A 726 -7.31 18.01 29.31
C ILE A 726 -8.48 18.99 29.17
N CYS A 727 -9.66 18.52 28.78
CA CYS A 727 -10.86 19.38 28.67
C CYS A 727 -11.25 20.00 30.01
N THR A 728 -11.31 19.20 31.08
CA THR A 728 -11.65 19.71 32.42
C THR A 728 -10.61 20.73 32.90
N SER A 729 -9.32 20.42 32.77
CA SER A 729 -8.24 21.27 33.22
C SER A 729 -8.17 22.61 32.47
N MET A 730 -8.26 22.58 31.12
CA MET A 730 -8.30 23.79 30.31
C MET A 730 -9.55 24.62 30.61
N GLY A 731 -10.72 23.97 30.75
CA GLY A 731 -11.98 24.65 31.06
C GLY A 731 -11.93 25.45 32.36
N CYS A 732 -11.18 24.97 33.35
CA CYS A 732 -10.95 25.65 34.62
C CYS A 732 -9.80 26.69 34.57
N SER A 733 -8.80 26.45 33.72
CA SER A 733 -7.59 27.29 33.65
C SER A 733 -7.74 28.54 32.77
N ILE A 734 -8.59 28.46 31.73
CA ILE A 734 -8.85 29.56 30.80
C ILE A 734 -9.83 30.54 31.46
N LYS A 735 -9.44 31.82 31.52
CA LYS A 735 -10.22 32.87 32.21
C LYS A 735 -11.27 33.50 31.31
N GLU A 736 -11.09 33.42 30.00
CA GLU A 736 -12.03 33.88 29.00
C GLU A 736 -13.27 32.97 28.90
N ASP A 737 -14.33 33.48 28.28
CA ASP A 737 -15.50 32.67 27.94
C ASP A 737 -15.12 31.61 26.89
N VAL A 738 -15.23 30.34 27.26
CA VAL A 738 -14.87 29.19 26.43
C VAL A 738 -16.12 28.64 25.76
N PRO A 739 -16.36 28.84 24.45
CA PRO A 739 -17.59 28.38 23.79
C PRO A 739 -17.67 26.85 23.58
N GLY A 740 -16.54 26.17 23.66
CA GLY A 740 -16.40 24.73 23.43
C GLY A 740 -14.97 24.37 23.05
N PHE A 741 -14.67 23.07 23.02
CA PHE A 741 -13.36 22.56 22.59
C PHE A 741 -13.50 21.59 21.43
N ARG A 742 -12.60 21.71 20.45
CA ARG A 742 -12.48 20.75 19.35
C ARG A 742 -11.10 20.10 19.36
N ALA A 743 -11.09 18.81 19.65
CA ALA A 743 -9.88 18.00 19.74
C ALA A 743 -9.57 17.33 18.40
N VAL A 744 -8.29 17.20 18.08
CA VAL A 744 -7.77 16.32 17.02
C VAL A 744 -7.11 15.12 17.68
N THR A 745 -7.42 13.91 17.22
CA THR A 745 -6.82 12.67 17.74
C THR A 745 -6.19 11.90 16.58
N PRO A 746 -4.87 12.03 16.36
CA PRO A 746 -4.16 11.22 15.38
C PRO A 746 -4.20 9.74 15.75
N PHE A 747 -4.25 8.89 14.73
CA PHE A 747 -4.12 7.44 14.88
C PHE A 747 -3.30 6.85 13.73
N SER A 748 -2.64 5.73 14.04
CA SER A 748 -1.84 5.00 13.06
C SER A 748 -2.73 4.27 12.06
N ALA A 749 -2.53 4.55 10.78
CA ALA A 749 -3.12 3.79 9.67
C ALA A 749 -2.29 2.54 9.30
N ARG A 750 -1.19 2.24 10.04
CA ARG A 750 -0.31 1.10 9.75
C ARG A 750 -1.05 -0.24 9.70
N ARG A 751 -2.04 -0.45 10.57
CA ARG A 751 -2.88 -1.66 10.56
C ARG A 751 -3.67 -1.83 9.26
N HIS A 752 -4.15 -0.75 8.68
CA HIS A 752 -4.93 -0.77 7.44
C HIS A 752 -4.01 -0.85 6.21
N THR A 753 -2.88 -0.15 6.25
CA THR A 753 -1.87 -0.13 5.19
C THR A 753 -0.93 -1.33 5.20
N ARG A 754 -1.05 -2.20 6.22
CA ARG A 754 -0.12 -3.31 6.50
C ARG A 754 1.35 -2.84 6.58
N ALA A 755 1.57 -1.60 7.03
CA ALA A 755 2.92 -1.12 7.33
C ALA A 755 3.41 -1.71 8.65
N SER A 756 4.66 -2.16 8.64
CA SER A 756 5.30 -2.71 9.84
C SER A 756 5.68 -1.60 10.80
N ASP A 757 5.69 -1.89 12.09
CA ASP A 757 6.19 -0.97 13.12
C ASP A 757 7.69 -0.65 12.94
N ALA A 758 8.42 -1.47 12.18
CA ALA A 758 9.82 -1.23 11.83
C ALA A 758 10.03 -0.28 10.64
N GLU A 759 8.99 0.10 9.90
CA GLU A 759 9.13 0.99 8.73
C GLU A 759 9.15 2.47 9.14
N ILE A 760 9.97 3.26 8.45
CA ILE A 760 9.99 4.73 8.50
C ILE A 760 9.14 5.25 7.34
N VAL A 761 7.89 5.59 7.64
CA VAL A 761 6.84 6.01 6.69
C VAL A 761 5.88 6.99 7.38
N ASN A 762 5.14 7.80 6.61
CA ASN A 762 4.07 8.63 7.14
C ASN A 762 2.68 8.02 6.89
N HIS A 763 2.24 7.12 7.77
CA HIS A 763 0.96 6.42 7.64
C HIS A 763 0.02 6.78 8.79
N ILE A 764 -0.36 8.05 8.85
CA ILE A 764 -1.27 8.59 9.87
C ILE A 764 -2.62 8.99 9.25
N SER A 765 -3.64 9.00 10.10
CA SER A 765 -4.88 9.73 9.88
C SER A 765 -5.29 10.36 11.20
N TYR A 766 -6.32 11.19 11.21
CA TYR A 766 -6.87 11.75 12.44
C TYR A 766 -8.40 11.65 12.45
N LEU A 767 -8.97 11.85 13.62
CA LEU A 767 -10.37 12.14 13.83
C LEU A 767 -10.52 13.41 14.66
N THR A 768 -11.70 14.02 14.60
CA THR A 768 -12.04 15.20 15.39
C THR A 768 -13.19 14.90 16.33
N SER A 769 -13.13 15.45 17.54
CA SER A 769 -14.17 15.32 18.57
C SER A 769 -14.48 16.70 19.15
N TYR A 770 -15.73 16.94 19.54
CA TYR A 770 -16.20 18.22 20.05
C TYR A 770 -16.78 18.08 21.46
N VAL A 771 -16.47 19.04 22.32
CA VAL A 771 -17.01 19.18 23.67
C VAL A 771 -17.70 20.55 23.75
N SER A 772 -18.99 20.55 24.03
CA SER A 772 -19.80 21.78 24.06
C SER A 772 -19.57 22.60 25.32
N TYR A 773 -19.95 23.88 25.27
CA TYR A 773 -20.04 24.75 26.46
C TYR A 773 -20.76 24.07 27.64
N GLU A 774 -21.92 23.46 27.38
CA GLU A 774 -22.75 22.82 28.42
C GLU A 774 -22.01 21.67 29.12
N ASP A 775 -21.25 20.87 28.36
CA ASP A 775 -20.44 19.81 28.94
C ASP A 775 -19.28 20.38 29.76
N LEU A 776 -18.70 21.52 29.36
CA LEU A 776 -17.65 22.19 30.13
C LEU A 776 -18.18 22.80 31.44
N GLN A 777 -19.42 23.31 31.47
CA GLN A 777 -20.01 23.89 32.69
C GLN A 777 -20.23 22.85 33.79
N LYS A 778 -20.53 21.59 33.43
CA LYS A 778 -20.68 20.50 34.41
C LYS A 778 -19.45 20.34 35.31
N PHE A 779 -18.26 20.63 34.79
CA PHE A 779 -17.02 20.59 35.57
C PHE A 779 -16.83 21.84 36.43
N LYS A 780 -17.17 23.04 35.91
CA LYS A 780 -17.08 24.31 36.65
C LYS A 780 -18.01 24.34 37.87
N ASP A 781 -19.16 23.68 37.77
CA ASP A 781 -20.14 23.59 38.85
C ASP A 781 -19.78 22.56 39.93
N CYS A 782 -18.77 21.71 39.69
CA CYS A 782 -18.33 20.69 40.64
C CYS A 782 -17.22 21.22 41.57
N GLN A 783 -17.22 20.73 42.81
CA GLN A 783 -16.05 20.89 43.67
C GLN A 783 -14.89 20.06 43.11
N HIS A 784 -13.74 20.70 42.90
CA HIS A 784 -12.51 20.05 42.43
C HIS A 784 -12.10 18.88 43.34
N GLY A 785 -11.80 17.73 42.76
CA GLY A 785 -11.45 16.49 43.45
C GLY A 785 -12.64 15.75 44.07
N SER A 786 -13.88 16.19 43.84
CA SER A 786 -15.08 15.49 44.34
C SER A 786 -15.38 14.23 43.51
N SER A 787 -16.09 13.28 44.12
CA SER A 787 -16.56 12.07 43.42
C SER A 787 -17.49 12.38 42.24
N THR A 788 -18.24 13.50 42.32
CA THR A 788 -19.08 13.96 41.22
C THR A 788 -18.25 14.43 40.02
N GLU A 789 -17.19 15.20 40.26
CA GLU A 789 -16.26 15.63 39.21
C GLU A 789 -15.58 14.42 38.56
N GLU A 790 -15.09 13.48 39.38
CA GLU A 790 -14.46 12.23 38.91
C GLU A 790 -15.39 11.42 38.01
N GLN A 791 -16.67 11.28 38.40
CA GLN A 791 -17.67 10.59 37.60
C GLN A 791 -17.91 11.28 36.25
N HIS A 792 -17.98 12.61 36.20
CA HIS A 792 -18.09 13.35 34.95
C HIS A 792 -16.86 13.18 34.05
N ILE A 793 -15.65 13.14 34.62
CA ILE A 793 -14.41 12.87 33.88
C ILE A 793 -14.48 11.47 33.26
N ILE A 794 -14.89 10.46 34.02
CA ILE A 794 -15.01 9.06 33.53
C ILE A 794 -16.05 8.96 32.40
N ASP A 795 -17.19 9.64 32.52
CA ASP A 795 -18.24 9.60 31.51
C ASP A 795 -17.81 10.28 30.20
N LEU A 796 -17.11 11.42 30.30
CA LEU A 796 -16.49 12.07 29.15
C LEU A 796 -15.39 11.18 28.53
N ALA A 797 -14.55 10.54 29.34
CA ALA A 797 -13.50 9.64 28.89
C ALA A 797 -14.04 8.42 28.15
N ARG A 798 -15.18 7.88 28.60
CA ARG A 798 -15.88 6.78 27.93
C ARG A 798 -16.42 7.20 26.57
N ARG A 799 -16.96 8.42 26.46
CA ARG A 799 -17.41 9.00 25.18
C ARG A 799 -16.27 9.07 24.16
N PHE A 800 -15.15 9.68 24.53
CA PHE A 800 -13.96 9.75 23.68
C PHE A 800 -13.45 8.35 23.28
N SER A 801 -13.38 7.42 24.23
CA SER A 801 -12.93 6.04 23.96
C SER A 801 -13.80 5.34 22.91
N ASN A 802 -15.12 5.52 22.98
CA ASN A 802 -16.07 4.95 22.03
C ASN A 802 -16.00 5.63 20.65
N GLU A 803 -15.85 6.95 20.61
CA GLU A 803 -15.68 7.70 19.37
C GLU A 803 -14.42 7.28 18.61
N VAL A 804 -13.28 7.18 19.30
CA VAL A 804 -12.02 6.71 18.71
C VAL A 804 -12.18 5.29 18.16
N ALA A 805 -12.74 4.37 18.96
CA ALA A 805 -12.94 2.98 18.54
C ALA A 805 -13.88 2.82 17.33
N THR A 806 -14.84 3.73 17.18
CA THR A 806 -15.80 3.73 16.06
C THR A 806 -15.15 4.31 14.81
N LYS A 807 -14.63 5.54 14.88
CA LYS A 807 -14.09 6.25 13.71
C LYS A 807 -12.84 5.60 13.12
N VAL A 808 -12.01 4.93 13.94
CA VAL A 808 -10.86 4.18 13.42
C VAL A 808 -11.29 3.03 12.50
N LYS A 809 -12.46 2.42 12.74
CA LYS A 809 -13.00 1.34 11.87
C LYS A 809 -13.57 1.86 10.55
N GLU A 810 -13.87 3.15 10.46
CA GLU A 810 -14.42 3.78 9.26
C GLU A 810 -13.33 4.09 8.22
N PHE A 811 -12.05 4.04 8.61
CA PHE A 811 -10.92 4.17 7.69
C PHE A 811 -11.03 3.14 6.53
N PRO A 812 -10.81 3.52 5.26
CA PRO A 812 -10.21 4.78 4.79
C PRO A 812 -11.19 5.96 4.60
N HIS A 813 -12.49 5.76 4.78
CA HIS A 813 -13.49 6.80 4.57
C HIS A 813 -13.36 7.93 5.63
N GLY A 814 -13.47 9.19 5.20
CA GLY A 814 -13.35 10.36 6.05
C GLY A 814 -11.92 10.64 6.55
N SER A 815 -10.94 9.87 6.09
CA SER A 815 -9.54 9.98 6.49
C SER A 815 -8.88 11.27 6.00
N MET A 816 -7.79 11.62 6.66
CA MET A 816 -6.93 12.75 6.30
C MET A 816 -6.54 12.72 4.81
N ALA A 817 -6.10 11.56 4.30
CA ALA A 817 -5.71 11.39 2.91
C ALA A 817 -6.90 11.56 1.94
N THR A 818 -8.08 11.00 2.25
CA THR A 818 -9.28 11.20 1.41
C THR A 818 -9.69 12.67 1.32
N LYS A 819 -9.63 13.40 2.45
CA LYS A 819 -10.02 14.82 2.52
C LYS A 819 -9.07 15.70 1.73
N PHE A 820 -7.75 15.53 1.93
CA PHE A 820 -6.76 16.33 1.21
C PHE A 820 -6.65 16.00 -0.27
N ASN A 821 -7.01 14.78 -0.68
CA ASN A 821 -7.07 14.45 -2.10
C ASN A 821 -8.12 15.27 -2.88
N GLN A 822 -9.15 15.79 -2.20
CA GLN A 822 -10.17 16.64 -2.82
C GLN A 822 -9.75 18.11 -2.94
N VAL A 823 -8.65 18.50 -2.31
CA VAL A 823 -8.15 19.87 -2.34
C VAL A 823 -7.36 20.08 -3.63
N GLN A 824 -7.89 20.89 -4.54
CA GLN A 824 -7.26 21.16 -5.84
C GLN A 824 -5.89 21.83 -5.69
N ASP A 825 -5.82 22.87 -4.84
CA ASP A 825 -4.59 23.58 -4.53
C ASP A 825 -4.34 23.57 -3.02
N ILE A 826 -3.53 22.60 -2.58
CA ILE A 826 -3.24 22.39 -1.16
C ILE A 826 -2.38 23.50 -0.57
N LEU A 827 -1.56 24.17 -1.39
CA LEU A 827 -0.75 25.30 -0.94
C LEU A 827 -1.65 26.51 -0.69
N GLN A 828 -2.55 26.80 -1.63
CA GLN A 828 -3.55 27.86 -1.47
C GLN A 828 -4.49 27.60 -0.29
N GLU A 829 -4.95 26.37 -0.08
CA GLU A 829 -5.80 26.00 1.07
C GLU A 829 -5.07 26.15 2.41
N CYS A 830 -3.77 25.84 2.46
CA CYS A 830 -2.97 26.09 3.65
C CYS A 830 -2.74 27.60 3.86
N GLN A 831 -2.49 28.35 2.79
CA GLN A 831 -2.26 29.80 2.85
C GLN A 831 -3.52 30.57 3.27
N SER A 832 -4.72 30.13 2.83
CA SER A 832 -6.00 30.77 3.12
C SER A 832 -6.37 30.83 4.61
N GLN A 833 -5.71 30.01 5.43
CA GLN A 833 -5.91 29.99 6.89
C GLN A 833 -5.25 31.19 7.59
N GLY A 834 -4.34 31.91 6.95
CA GLY A 834 -3.66 33.06 7.53
C GLY A 834 -4.64 34.18 7.92
N GLY A 835 -4.56 34.64 9.17
CA GLY A 835 -5.45 35.65 9.74
C GLY A 835 -6.78 35.10 10.27
N ALA A 836 -7.10 33.82 10.05
CA ALA A 836 -8.33 33.21 10.55
C ALA A 836 -8.20 32.78 12.02
N GLN A 837 -9.36 32.67 12.69
CA GLN A 837 -9.44 32.00 13.99
C GLN A 837 -9.18 30.49 13.84
N ARG A 838 -8.53 29.90 14.84
CA ARG A 838 -8.22 28.46 14.83
C ARG A 838 -9.49 27.64 14.97
N ARG A 839 -9.61 26.59 14.14
CA ARG A 839 -10.75 25.66 14.15
C ARG A 839 -10.62 24.54 15.19
N TYR A 840 -9.42 24.34 15.72
CA TYR A 840 -9.10 23.25 16.63
C TYR A 840 -8.47 23.82 17.89
N THR A 841 -8.86 23.27 19.04
CA THR A 841 -8.34 23.67 20.34
C THR A 841 -7.03 22.98 20.64
N TYR A 842 -7.01 21.65 20.58
CA TYR A 842 -5.84 20.86 20.91
C TYR A 842 -5.74 19.58 20.10
N GLU A 843 -4.53 19.03 19.99
CA GLU A 843 -4.26 17.69 19.51
C GLU A 843 -3.87 16.78 20.67
N LEU A 844 -4.33 15.53 20.69
CA LEU A 844 -3.81 14.48 21.57
C LEU A 844 -3.30 13.30 20.73
N SER A 845 -1.99 13.15 20.66
CA SER A 845 -1.31 12.09 19.91
C SER A 845 -0.66 11.10 20.85
N ASN A 846 -1.02 9.82 20.75
CA ASN A 846 -0.56 8.77 21.67
C ASN A 846 0.11 7.60 20.93
N LEU A 847 1.41 7.42 21.13
CA LEU A 847 2.19 6.33 20.53
C LEU A 847 2.01 4.98 21.26
N GLY A 848 1.39 5.00 22.44
CA GLY A 848 1.15 3.82 23.26
C GLY A 848 2.38 3.35 24.03
N SER A 849 2.39 2.04 24.35
CA SER A 849 3.44 1.42 25.15
C SER A 849 4.43 0.66 24.27
N VAL A 850 5.71 1.00 24.38
CA VAL A 850 6.79 0.56 23.49
C VAL A 850 7.61 -0.55 24.14
N SER A 851 7.90 -1.60 23.38
CA SER A 851 8.80 -2.70 23.79
C SER A 851 9.81 -3.11 22.71
N SER A 852 9.89 -2.35 21.61
CA SER A 852 10.74 -2.68 20.46
C SER A 852 12.17 -2.16 20.57
N ILE A 853 12.43 -1.20 21.46
CA ILE A 853 13.75 -0.59 21.64
C ILE A 853 14.50 -1.41 22.70
N CYS A 854 15.44 -2.23 22.24
CA CYS A 854 16.25 -3.10 23.08
C CYS A 854 17.72 -2.69 22.97
N PRO A 855 18.31 -2.05 23.99
CA PRO A 855 19.76 -1.87 24.06
C PRO A 855 20.49 -3.23 23.98
N PRO A 856 21.74 -3.26 23.48
CA PRO A 856 22.48 -4.52 23.32
C PRO A 856 22.59 -5.33 24.62
N GLU A 857 22.34 -6.64 24.55
CA GLU A 857 22.45 -7.51 25.72
C GLU A 857 23.88 -7.49 26.30
N GLY A 858 24.00 -7.38 27.63
CA GLY A 858 25.28 -7.26 28.30
C GLY A 858 25.98 -5.91 28.13
N SER A 859 25.37 -4.93 27.45
CA SER A 859 25.80 -3.54 27.55
C SER A 859 25.30 -2.92 28.85
N ASP A 860 26.13 -2.08 29.47
CA ASP A 860 25.72 -1.29 30.65
C ASP A 860 24.74 -0.14 30.29
N ILE A 861 24.07 -0.23 29.13
CA ILE A 861 23.12 0.74 28.60
C ILE A 861 21.70 0.23 28.86
N LYS A 862 20.87 1.06 29.49
CA LYS A 862 19.46 0.75 29.75
C LYS A 862 18.56 1.88 29.25
N LEU A 863 17.51 1.52 28.54
CA LEU A 863 16.45 2.46 28.18
C LEU A 863 15.68 2.85 29.44
N GLY A 864 15.67 4.15 29.76
CA GLY A 864 14.95 4.71 30.90
C GLY A 864 13.52 5.11 30.51
N ARG A 865 13.40 6.15 29.68
CA ARG A 865 12.10 6.70 29.25
C ARG A 865 12.12 7.13 27.78
N LEU A 866 10.92 7.36 27.26
CA LEU A 866 10.68 7.94 25.93
C LEU A 866 9.95 9.26 26.09
N VAL A 867 10.18 10.23 25.20
CA VAL A 867 9.40 11.46 25.08
C VAL A 867 9.03 11.64 23.61
N PHE A 868 7.75 11.82 23.30
CA PHE A 868 7.28 12.15 21.96
C PHE A 868 6.87 13.62 21.94
N THR A 869 7.22 14.35 20.90
CA THR A 869 6.91 15.79 20.72
C THR A 869 6.61 16.11 19.25
N GLN A 870 5.88 17.19 19.06
CA GLN A 870 5.67 17.84 17.77
C GLN A 870 6.00 19.32 17.91
N CYS A 871 6.31 19.99 16.81
CA CYS A 871 6.49 21.44 16.85
C CYS A 871 5.16 22.13 17.21
N GLY A 872 5.24 23.27 17.90
CA GLY A 872 4.08 24.12 18.15
C GLY A 872 3.39 24.49 16.83
N PHE A 873 2.07 24.25 16.73
CA PHE A 873 1.34 24.41 15.47
C PHE A 873 1.07 25.88 15.16
N VAL A 874 1.68 26.41 14.10
CA VAL A 874 1.38 27.78 13.62
C VAL A 874 0.00 27.84 12.97
N ALA A 875 -0.35 26.85 12.15
CA ALA A 875 -1.73 26.63 11.69
C ALA A 875 -2.17 25.24 12.14
N GLY A 876 -3.36 25.11 12.74
CA GLY A 876 -3.83 23.89 13.39
C GLY A 876 -4.25 24.13 14.85
N PRO A 877 -4.24 23.09 15.70
CA PRO A 877 -4.59 23.19 17.11
C PRO A 877 -3.72 24.18 17.91
N ALA A 878 -4.25 24.78 18.97
CA ALA A 878 -3.51 25.73 19.80
C ALA A 878 -2.45 25.05 20.68
N LEU A 879 -2.78 23.84 21.17
CA LEU A 879 -1.94 23.01 22.03
C LEU A 879 -1.77 21.62 21.41
N GLY A 880 -0.57 21.04 21.49
CA GLY A 880 -0.31 19.64 21.16
C GLY A 880 0.08 18.86 22.40
N PHE A 881 -0.68 17.80 22.72
CA PHE A 881 -0.39 16.84 23.77
C PHE A 881 0.12 15.55 23.13
N ASN A 882 1.33 15.12 23.49
CA ASN A 882 1.98 13.98 22.86
C ASN A 882 2.40 12.97 23.92
N CYS A 883 1.98 11.72 23.79
CA CYS A 883 2.10 10.71 24.85
C CYS A 883 2.84 9.46 24.38
N VAL A 884 3.66 8.89 25.27
CA VAL A 884 4.35 7.61 25.05
C VAL A 884 4.75 6.98 26.39
N SER A 885 4.81 5.65 26.46
CA SER A 885 5.46 4.94 27.58
C SER A 885 6.36 3.81 27.08
N THR A 886 7.31 3.41 27.90
CA THR A 886 7.98 2.11 27.77
C THR A 886 7.15 1.04 28.48
N ARG A 887 7.28 -0.23 28.09
CA ARG A 887 6.55 -1.33 28.75
C ARG A 887 6.96 -1.43 30.22
N GLY A 888 6.04 -1.08 31.12
CA GLY A 888 6.26 -1.12 32.56
C GLY A 888 7.14 0.01 33.11
N GLY A 889 7.47 1.02 32.29
CA GLY A 889 8.19 2.21 32.72
C GLY A 889 7.28 3.43 32.80
N ASP A 890 7.91 4.60 32.87
CA ASP A 890 7.22 5.88 33.05
C ASP A 890 6.36 6.24 31.83
N PHE A 891 5.29 6.98 32.08
CA PHE A 891 4.42 7.54 31.06
C PHE A 891 4.70 9.04 30.92
N THR A 892 5.09 9.47 29.74
CA THR A 892 5.41 10.87 29.48
C THR A 892 4.33 11.52 28.62
N ILE A 893 4.07 12.78 28.92
CA ILE A 893 3.21 13.66 28.14
C ILE A 893 4.02 14.93 27.86
N SER A 894 4.20 15.29 26.61
CA SER A 894 4.70 16.62 26.27
C SER A 894 3.55 17.52 25.84
N ILE A 895 3.57 18.77 26.31
CA ILE A 895 2.68 19.84 25.87
C ILE A 895 3.50 20.79 25.00
N THR A 896 3.00 21.06 23.81
CA THR A 896 3.70 21.80 22.76
C THR A 896 2.80 22.91 22.24
N TRP A 897 3.33 24.13 22.11
CA TRP A 897 2.56 25.27 21.63
C TRP A 897 3.47 26.31 20.98
N GLN A 898 2.88 27.22 20.21
CA GLN A 898 3.59 28.38 19.71
C GLN A 898 3.56 29.48 20.78
N ARG A 899 4.73 30.06 21.09
CA ARG A 899 4.83 31.18 22.03
C ARG A 899 3.84 32.29 21.68
N GLY A 900 3.08 32.75 22.67
CA GLY A 900 2.09 33.82 22.52
C GLY A 900 0.71 33.39 21.98
N VAL A 901 0.52 32.13 21.59
CA VAL A 901 -0.81 31.62 21.17
C VAL A 901 -1.68 31.23 22.36
N VAL A 902 -1.07 30.69 23.41
CA VAL A 902 -1.72 30.33 24.67
C VAL A 902 -0.90 30.93 25.80
N ALA A 903 -1.57 31.47 26.82
CA ALA A 903 -0.91 32.00 28.01
C ALA A 903 -0.16 30.87 28.74
N GLU A 904 1.09 31.11 29.12
CA GLU A 904 1.93 30.11 29.79
C GLU A 904 1.30 29.60 31.09
N SER A 905 0.58 30.47 31.82
CA SER A 905 -0.16 30.07 33.02
C SER A 905 -1.23 29.01 32.76
N VAL A 906 -1.86 29.01 31.58
CA VAL A 906 -2.85 27.98 31.21
C VAL A 906 -2.13 26.66 30.99
N VAL A 907 -0.97 26.68 30.31
CA VAL A 907 -0.19 25.47 30.06
C VAL A 907 0.36 24.87 31.35
N GLU A 908 0.92 25.69 32.23
CA GLU A 908 1.45 25.21 33.52
C GLU A 908 0.35 24.66 34.43
N ASN A 909 -0.82 25.30 34.47
CA ASN A 909 -1.95 24.76 35.23
C ASN A 909 -2.40 23.39 34.69
N VAL A 910 -2.44 23.23 33.35
CA VAL A 910 -2.79 21.95 32.73
C VAL A 910 -1.72 20.89 32.97
N ALA A 911 -0.44 21.26 32.91
CA ALA A 911 0.67 20.36 33.22
C ALA A 911 0.58 19.86 34.67
N GLN A 912 0.40 20.78 35.62
CA GLN A 912 0.28 20.46 37.04
C GLN A 912 -0.94 19.57 37.32
N GLU A 913 -2.05 19.81 36.63
CA GLU A 913 -3.27 19.00 36.77
C GLU A 913 -3.06 17.58 36.23
N LEU A 914 -2.38 17.45 35.09
CA LEU A 914 -2.01 16.15 34.52
C LEU A 914 -1.07 15.39 35.46
N GLU A 915 -0.04 16.04 36.00
CA GLU A 915 0.87 15.45 37.01
C GLU A 915 0.08 14.96 38.22
N THR A 916 -0.69 15.85 38.84
CA THR A 916 -1.41 15.57 40.08
C THR A 916 -2.45 14.48 39.89
N ARG A 917 -3.34 14.62 38.88
CA ARG A 917 -4.41 13.65 38.67
C ARG A 917 -3.88 12.33 38.18
N LEU A 918 -2.95 12.25 37.25
CA LEU A 918 -2.50 10.95 36.75
C LEU A 918 -1.72 10.15 37.81
N GLU A 919 -1.15 10.82 38.81
CA GLU A 919 -0.55 10.16 39.97
C GLU A 919 -1.57 9.74 41.03
N SER A 920 -2.63 10.53 41.25
CA SER A 920 -3.59 10.30 42.33
C SER A 920 -4.89 9.58 41.92
N PHE A 921 -5.26 9.61 40.63
CA PHE A 921 -6.55 9.13 40.09
C PHE A 921 -6.74 7.64 40.27
#